data_AF-A0A933LGD2-F1
#
_entry.id   AF-A0A933LGD2-F1
#
_cell.length_a   1.000
_cell.length_b   1.000
_cell.length_c   1.000
_cell.angle_alpha   90.00
_cell.angle_beta   90.00
_cell.angle_gamma   90.00
#
_symmetry.space_group_name_H-M   'P 1'
#
loop_
_entity.id
_entity.type
_entity.pdbx_description
1 polymer ?
#
loop_
_entity_poly.entity_id
_entity_poly.type
_entity_poly.pdbx_seq_one_letter_code
_entity_poly.pdbx_strand_id
1 'polypeptide(L)'
;MRRHRWTMAAAVLILAVGDSTRAGLQLATFEADVTPPMGSPLCAGRIKPAEAVDDPLLAKGVVLRDEGGTYVLCAVDWCLLSGRAYDLFREKIAAAVKTDVSRVAVQCVHPHDAPWIDPRAQELLAAAKDAPKHADLAYLEASVAKVAQAVKQATAFQPVTHVGTGKAKVEQVASNRRVPRLDGTIAVRYSSGGREPAMREAPEGLIDPDLRTVAFFNGDEPLAYLHYYATHPQSHYGGGRVSCDVPGIAREQVEAATGMFQVYFTGCAGNVTAGKYNDGAPQRRKELADRLRAAMTASIAGIQRQPATRVDWAARPVRLPRRRDAQYADKSLEAIVKNPTTRPVDRINAAMDLASLQRLASDRPVELSCLGIGSVRILHLPGEPFVEYQLYAQELRPNDFVAVAGYGDDFMGYLCTQKAYAEGGYEPTATVLASMNEPYVRRAIADLLADRPTAGPRLKEVRRIWDAAPHNAFTDLLRWRDRWYCTFREGARHVSDEASIRVLSSGDGEQWESMALLSQPGADLRDSKLSVTPDDRLMLVGGLRTWPPRYPRSLSSWVAFSRDGREWTPRQRVIGDDEWLWRITWHDGAAYGIGYGGTDPNNKESSDWFSRLYKSTDGTHYDEVARLQSFVGLTEATLRFDGNGRMYCIHRRDAGTTTALVGTSGPPYTQWTWRDTGFHLGGPALIFHKGQWWAAGRWVVGAARTVLAHVDFEAGTIEPVLYLPSGGDCSYPGLVADGDDIWMSYYSSHEKNTAIYLAKITFE
;
A
#
# COMPACT_ATOMS: atom_id res chain seq x y z
N MET A 1 -0.89 -84.81 4.91
CA MET A 1 -1.27 -83.38 5.00
C MET A 1 -2.05 -83.14 6.28
N ARG A 2 -1.36 -82.76 7.37
CA ARG A 2 -1.95 -82.50 8.69
C ARG A 2 -1.81 -81.00 8.98
N ARG A 3 -2.94 -80.30 9.10
CA ARG A 3 -3.00 -78.91 9.56
C ARG A 3 -2.89 -78.92 11.09
N HIS A 4 -1.92 -78.20 11.64
CA HIS A 4 -1.80 -77.97 13.08
C HIS A 4 -2.19 -76.54 13.41
N ARG A 5 -3.12 -76.44 14.37
CA ARG A 5 -3.58 -75.22 15.03
C ARG A 5 -2.47 -74.68 15.92
N TRP A 6 -2.23 -73.37 15.84
CA TRP A 6 -1.48 -72.63 16.86
C TRP A 6 -2.37 -71.51 17.39
N THR A 7 -2.64 -71.57 18.68
CA THR A 7 -3.30 -70.56 19.52
C THR A 7 -2.38 -69.35 19.68
N MET A 8 -2.81 -68.17 19.23
CA MET A 8 -2.16 -66.89 19.53
C MET A 8 -2.77 -66.31 20.81
N ALA A 9 -1.92 -66.03 21.80
CA ALA A 9 -2.25 -65.29 23.00
C ALA A 9 -2.43 -63.80 22.67
N ALA A 10 -3.54 -63.21 23.09
CA ALA A 10 -3.80 -61.78 22.99
C ALA A 10 -3.05 -61.04 24.10
N ALA A 11 -1.99 -60.31 23.73
CA ALA A 11 -1.41 -59.29 24.58
C ALA A 11 -2.23 -57.99 24.41
N VAL A 12 -2.95 -57.59 25.45
CA VAL A 12 -3.60 -56.27 25.53
C VAL A 12 -2.50 -55.23 25.73
N LEU A 13 -2.12 -54.56 24.64
CA LEU A 13 -1.30 -53.35 24.71
C LEU A 13 -2.22 -52.21 25.16
N ILE A 14 -2.11 -51.80 26.43
CA ILE A 14 -2.67 -50.52 26.87
C ILE A 14 -1.82 -49.45 26.19
N LEU A 15 -2.30 -48.93 25.07
CA LEU A 15 -1.81 -47.68 24.50
C LEU A 15 -2.12 -46.59 25.52
N ALA A 16 -1.11 -46.20 26.29
CA ALA A 16 -1.12 -44.90 26.93
C ALA A 16 -1.28 -43.88 25.80
N VAL A 17 -2.49 -43.31 25.68
CA VAL A 17 -2.72 -42.10 24.91
C VAL A 17 -1.89 -41.05 25.63
N GLY A 18 -0.66 -40.85 25.15
CA GLY A 18 0.15 -39.71 25.53
C GLY A 18 -0.67 -38.48 25.18
N ASP A 19 -1.16 -37.81 26.20
CA ASP A 19 -1.78 -36.50 26.10
C ASP A 19 -0.70 -35.59 25.53
N SER A 20 -0.73 -35.36 24.22
CA SER A 20 0.13 -34.39 23.57
C SER A 20 -0.35 -33.04 24.03
N THR A 21 0.14 -32.57 25.18
CA THR A 21 -0.05 -31.21 25.65
C THR A 21 0.38 -30.30 24.50
N ARG A 22 -0.58 -29.66 23.82
CA ARG A 22 -0.33 -28.57 22.88
C ARG A 22 0.63 -27.61 23.57
N ALA A 23 1.83 -27.41 23.03
CA ALA A 23 2.78 -26.47 23.60
C ALA A 23 2.12 -25.08 23.59
N GLY A 24 1.87 -24.52 24.78
CA GLY A 24 1.37 -23.15 24.93
C GLY A 24 2.35 -22.12 24.38
N LEU A 25 1.97 -20.84 24.37
CA LEU A 25 2.85 -19.76 23.94
C LEU A 25 4.16 -19.79 24.75
N GLN A 26 5.30 -19.60 24.09
CA GLN A 26 6.62 -19.51 24.73
C GLN A 26 7.38 -18.29 24.22
N LEU A 27 8.29 -17.78 25.06
CA LEU A 27 9.10 -16.61 24.78
C LEU A 27 10.58 -16.88 25.09
N ALA A 28 11.47 -16.42 24.22
CA ALA A 28 12.89 -16.23 24.50
C ALA A 28 13.29 -14.79 24.19
N THR A 29 14.23 -14.21 24.94
CA THR A 29 14.76 -12.86 24.70
C THR A 29 16.11 -12.94 23.96
N PHE A 30 16.46 -11.88 23.24
CA PHE A 30 17.78 -11.76 22.61
C PHE A 30 18.26 -10.30 22.61
N GLU A 31 19.57 -10.14 22.63
CA GLU A 31 20.25 -8.85 22.52
C GLU A 31 21.51 -8.99 21.66
N ALA A 32 21.83 -7.96 20.89
CA ALA A 32 23.11 -7.82 20.21
C ALA A 32 23.60 -6.36 20.20
N ASP A 33 24.91 -6.18 20.37
CA ASP A 33 25.57 -4.89 20.19
C ASP A 33 25.68 -4.54 18.69
N VAL A 34 25.04 -3.43 18.32
CA VAL A 34 24.99 -2.83 17.00
C VAL A 34 25.55 -1.40 17.04
N THR A 35 26.56 -1.15 17.86
CA THR A 35 27.30 0.11 17.91
C THR A 35 28.21 0.25 16.68
N PRO A 36 28.17 1.36 15.93
CA PRO A 36 29.00 1.54 14.75
C PRO A 36 30.47 1.79 15.10
N PRO A 37 31.42 1.34 14.26
CA PRO A 37 32.82 1.67 14.45
C PRO A 37 33.07 3.17 14.26
N MET A 38 34.17 3.66 14.83
CA MET A 38 34.61 5.05 14.63
C MET A 38 34.79 5.37 13.13
N GLY A 39 34.44 6.59 12.74
CA GLY A 39 34.41 7.05 11.35
C GLY A 39 33.16 6.65 10.56
N SER A 40 32.23 5.89 11.16
CA SER A 40 30.97 5.54 10.49
C SER A 40 30.08 6.76 10.25
N PRO A 41 29.36 6.84 9.11
CA PRO A 41 28.32 7.83 8.90
C PRO A 41 27.21 7.69 9.96
N LEU A 42 26.78 8.80 10.53
CA LEU A 42 25.63 8.88 11.44
C LEU A 42 24.51 9.70 10.79
N CYS A 43 23.26 9.39 11.09
CA CYS A 43 22.07 10.01 10.49
C CYS A 43 22.21 10.14 8.96
N ALA A 44 22.47 9.03 8.26
CA ALA A 44 22.64 8.96 6.81
C ALA A 44 23.86 9.73 6.26
N GLY A 45 24.83 10.09 7.11
CA GLY A 45 25.96 10.95 6.74
C GLY A 45 25.62 12.45 6.78
N ARG A 46 24.49 12.83 7.40
CA ARG A 46 24.03 14.23 7.53
C ARG A 46 24.69 14.97 8.69
N ILE A 47 25.26 14.25 9.66
CA ILE A 47 25.92 14.80 10.82
C ILE A 47 27.37 14.33 10.90
N LYS A 48 28.10 14.82 11.89
CA LYS A 48 29.49 14.42 12.13
C LYS A 48 29.59 12.89 12.29
N PRO A 49 30.54 12.22 11.60
CA PRO A 49 30.77 10.79 11.78
C PRO A 49 31.10 10.39 13.22
N ALA A 50 30.97 9.11 13.54
CA ALA A 50 31.26 8.59 14.87
C ALA A 50 32.72 8.86 15.29
N GLU A 51 32.92 9.55 16.41
CA GLU A 51 34.23 9.84 17.02
C GLU A 51 34.31 9.43 18.49
N ALA A 52 33.16 9.22 19.14
CA ALA A 52 33.07 8.67 20.48
C ALA A 52 31.78 7.87 20.63
N VAL A 53 31.71 7.07 21.68
CA VAL A 53 30.51 6.35 22.12
C VAL A 53 30.22 6.80 23.54
N ASP A 54 29.08 7.48 23.74
CA ASP A 54 28.55 7.82 25.06
C ASP A 54 27.79 6.62 25.63
N ASP A 55 26.93 6.01 24.81
CA ASP A 55 26.14 4.84 25.16
C ASP A 55 26.16 3.84 23.99
N PRO A 56 26.22 2.52 24.25
CA PRO A 56 26.15 1.51 23.20
C PRO A 56 24.77 1.55 22.51
N LEU A 57 24.73 1.10 21.26
CA LEU A 57 23.49 0.89 20.51
C LEU A 57 23.17 -0.60 20.48
N LEU A 58 21.96 -0.97 20.90
CA LEU A 58 21.55 -2.37 21.04
C LEU A 58 20.43 -2.72 20.04
N ALA A 59 20.44 -3.96 19.58
CA ALA A 59 19.28 -4.61 18.98
C ALA A 59 18.70 -5.58 20.03
N LYS A 60 17.52 -5.25 20.57
CA LYS A 60 16.85 -6.02 21.64
C LYS A 60 15.50 -6.51 21.14
N GLY A 61 15.12 -7.73 21.51
CA GLY A 61 13.84 -8.28 21.07
C GLY A 61 13.43 -9.57 21.74
N VAL A 62 12.27 -10.06 21.30
CA VAL A 62 11.68 -11.32 21.76
C VAL A 62 11.38 -12.24 20.58
N VAL A 63 11.59 -13.53 20.80
CA VAL A 63 11.14 -14.61 19.91
C VAL A 63 9.97 -15.29 20.60
N LEU A 64 8.80 -15.20 19.97
CA LEU A 64 7.57 -15.87 20.41
C LEU A 64 7.38 -17.14 19.57
N ARG A 65 6.95 -18.23 20.20
CA ARG A 65 6.53 -19.42 19.46
C ARG A 65 5.33 -20.10 20.09
N ASP A 66 4.45 -20.62 19.24
CA ASP A 66 3.30 -21.43 19.62
C ASP A 66 3.02 -22.48 18.53
N GLU A 67 1.85 -23.11 18.56
CA GLU A 67 1.43 -24.07 17.53
C GLU A 67 1.29 -23.46 16.11
N GLY A 68 1.12 -22.14 15.99
CA GLY A 68 1.02 -21.41 14.72
C GLY A 68 2.37 -21.08 14.09
N GLY A 69 3.45 -21.09 14.88
CA GLY A 69 4.83 -20.98 14.44
C GLY A 69 5.66 -20.00 15.27
N THR A 70 6.68 -19.40 14.66
CA THR A 70 7.63 -18.51 15.34
C THR A 70 7.49 -17.07 14.83
N TYR A 71 7.53 -16.10 15.74
CA TYR A 71 7.38 -14.67 15.47
C TYR A 71 8.50 -13.91 16.17
N VAL A 72 8.99 -12.84 15.56
CA VAL A 72 10.09 -12.04 16.14
C VAL A 72 9.72 -10.57 16.15
N LEU A 73 9.87 -9.94 17.31
CA LEU A 73 9.81 -8.49 17.48
C LEU A 73 11.20 -7.99 17.84
N CYS A 74 11.74 -7.03 17.09
CA CYS A 74 13.09 -6.51 17.27
C CYS A 74 13.10 -4.98 17.23
N ALA A 75 13.58 -4.35 18.29
CA ALA A 75 13.92 -2.93 18.29
C ALA A 75 15.43 -2.76 18.08
N VAL A 76 15.84 -1.79 17.28
CA VAL A 76 17.25 -1.48 16.99
C VAL A 76 17.49 -0.02 17.37
N ASP A 77 18.49 0.26 18.20
CA ASP A 77 18.91 1.62 18.59
C ASP A 77 19.62 2.36 17.45
N TRP A 78 19.14 2.22 16.22
CA TRP A 78 19.60 2.95 15.05
C TRP A 78 18.65 4.08 14.71
N CYS A 79 19.16 5.05 13.95
CA CYS A 79 18.33 6.14 13.46
C CYS A 79 17.23 5.55 12.56
N LEU A 80 17.57 4.89 11.45
CA LEU A 80 16.57 4.32 10.53
C LEU A 80 17.15 3.18 9.67
N LEU A 81 16.27 2.27 9.23
CA LEU A 81 16.56 1.24 8.23
C LEU A 81 15.69 1.50 6.99
N SER A 82 16.32 1.70 5.83
CA SER A 82 15.58 1.99 4.59
C SER A 82 15.75 0.89 3.56
N GLY A 83 14.64 0.39 3.03
CA GLY A 83 14.62 -0.48 1.87
C GLY A 83 15.37 -1.79 2.09
N ARG A 84 16.46 -1.98 1.33
CA ARG A 84 17.21 -3.24 1.39
C ARG A 84 17.83 -3.50 2.75
N ALA A 85 18.16 -2.47 3.54
CA ALA A 85 18.64 -2.67 4.90
C ALA A 85 17.57 -3.32 5.78
N TYR A 86 16.32 -2.84 5.69
CA TYR A 86 15.19 -3.41 6.39
C TYR A 86 14.93 -4.86 5.98
N ASP A 87 14.90 -5.13 4.66
CA ASP A 87 14.72 -6.49 4.14
C ASP A 87 15.80 -7.44 4.68
N LEU A 88 17.07 -7.01 4.65
CA LEU A 88 18.20 -7.83 5.08
C LEU A 88 18.09 -8.24 6.55
N PHE A 89 17.72 -7.31 7.43
CA PHE A 89 17.46 -7.62 8.84
C PHE A 89 16.38 -8.69 8.97
N ARG A 90 15.22 -8.49 8.33
CA ARG A 90 14.10 -9.43 8.42
C ARG A 90 14.43 -10.81 7.85
N GLU A 91 15.06 -10.86 6.68
CA GLU A 91 15.44 -12.10 6.01
C GLU A 91 16.41 -12.94 6.87
N LYS A 92 17.44 -12.30 7.43
CA LYS A 92 18.46 -13.00 8.22
C LYS A 92 17.92 -13.46 9.58
N ILE A 93 17.10 -12.64 10.23
CA ILE A 93 16.39 -13.02 11.47
C ILE A 93 15.43 -14.18 11.18
N ALA A 94 14.61 -14.08 10.13
CA ALA A 94 13.66 -15.12 9.75
C ALA A 94 14.35 -16.46 9.47
N ALA A 95 15.47 -16.42 8.72
CA ALA A 95 16.29 -17.59 8.45
C ALA A 95 16.91 -18.20 9.73
N ALA A 96 17.32 -17.37 10.69
CA ALA A 96 17.92 -17.81 11.95
C ALA A 96 16.96 -18.68 12.80
N VAL A 97 15.67 -18.38 12.77
CA VAL A 97 14.62 -19.12 13.52
C VAL A 97 13.69 -19.95 12.64
N LYS A 98 13.99 -20.05 11.34
CA LYS A 98 13.23 -20.81 10.35
C LYS A 98 11.75 -20.42 10.30
N THR A 99 11.46 -19.12 10.24
CA THR A 99 10.10 -18.60 10.07
C THR A 99 9.96 -17.85 8.74
N ASP A 100 8.72 -17.50 8.39
CA ASP A 100 8.44 -16.66 7.24
C ASP A 100 8.85 -15.21 7.54
N VAL A 101 9.41 -14.51 6.55
CA VAL A 101 9.86 -13.11 6.69
C VAL A 101 8.72 -12.21 7.17
N SER A 102 7.48 -12.48 6.73
CA SER A 102 6.27 -11.74 7.14
C SER A 102 6.03 -11.76 8.65
N ARG A 103 6.58 -12.73 9.39
CA ARG A 103 6.45 -12.89 10.85
C ARG A 103 7.57 -12.25 11.68
N VAL A 104 8.43 -11.46 11.02
CA VAL A 104 9.51 -10.72 11.66
C VAL A 104 9.23 -9.23 11.54
N ALA A 105 9.04 -8.56 12.68
CA ALA A 105 8.98 -7.10 12.77
C ALA A 105 10.29 -6.55 13.32
N VAL A 106 10.85 -5.58 12.62
CA VAL A 106 12.03 -4.81 13.02
C VAL A 106 11.64 -3.34 13.06
N GLN A 107 12.06 -2.61 14.08
CA GLN A 107 11.79 -1.17 14.21
C GLN A 107 13.01 -0.45 14.76
N CYS A 108 13.22 0.78 14.30
CA CYS A 108 14.23 1.67 14.84
C CYS A 108 13.69 2.45 16.04
N VAL A 109 14.50 2.59 17.09
CA VAL A 109 14.20 3.50 18.20
C VAL A 109 14.32 4.96 17.75
N HIS A 110 15.11 5.22 16.71
CA HIS A 110 15.29 6.52 16.06
C HIS A 110 16.19 7.57 16.75
N PRO A 111 17.22 7.21 17.57
CA PRO A 111 18.20 8.19 18.02
C PRO A 111 18.99 8.76 16.82
N HIS A 112 19.46 10.00 16.91
CA HIS A 112 20.06 10.69 15.77
C HIS A 112 21.59 10.67 15.71
N ASP A 113 22.29 10.42 16.83
CA ASP A 113 23.71 10.06 16.81
C ASP A 113 23.90 8.56 16.54
N ALA A 114 23.18 8.02 15.55
CA ALA A 114 23.15 6.61 15.23
C ALA A 114 23.07 6.37 13.71
N PRO A 115 23.36 5.15 13.21
CA PRO A 115 23.31 4.85 11.78
C PRO A 115 21.90 5.03 11.19
N TRP A 116 21.81 5.61 9.99
CA TRP A 116 20.66 5.48 9.10
C TRP A 116 21.18 4.99 7.75
N ILE A 117 20.74 3.81 7.32
CA ILE A 117 21.32 3.10 6.18
C ILE A 117 20.27 2.78 5.12
N ASP A 118 20.54 3.26 3.90
CA ASP A 118 19.90 2.87 2.63
C ASP A 118 20.98 2.31 1.67
N PRO A 119 21.05 0.97 1.47
CA PRO A 119 22.02 0.37 0.58
C PRO A 119 21.88 0.83 -0.87
N ARG A 120 20.66 1.06 -1.34
CA ARG A 120 20.41 1.46 -2.72
C ARG A 120 20.88 2.89 -2.96
N ALA A 121 20.66 3.79 -2.00
CA ALA A 121 21.21 5.14 -2.06
C ALA A 121 22.75 5.12 -2.08
N GLN A 122 23.38 4.28 -1.26
CA GLN A 122 24.85 4.14 -1.24
C GLN A 122 25.41 3.63 -2.59
N GLU A 123 24.73 2.68 -3.24
CA GLU A 123 25.09 2.21 -4.59
C GLU A 123 24.98 3.32 -5.64
N LEU A 124 23.88 4.08 -5.62
CA LEU A 124 23.67 5.22 -6.53
C LEU A 124 24.75 6.29 -6.37
N LEU A 125 25.15 6.58 -5.13
CA LEU A 125 26.25 7.50 -4.83
C LEU A 125 27.60 6.96 -5.29
N ALA A 126 27.90 5.68 -5.05
CA ALA A 126 29.18 5.05 -5.40
C ALA A 126 29.44 5.06 -6.92
N ALA A 127 28.39 5.12 -7.74
CA ALA A 127 28.50 5.28 -9.19
C ALA A 127 28.85 6.72 -9.64
N ALA A 128 28.76 7.71 -8.74
CA ALA A 128 29.07 9.11 -9.00
C ALA A 128 30.51 9.47 -8.60
N LYS A 129 31.06 10.51 -9.24
CA LYS A 129 32.37 11.05 -8.88
C LYS A 129 32.32 11.73 -7.50
N ASP A 130 33.42 11.63 -6.74
CA ASP A 130 33.58 12.27 -5.42
C ASP A 130 32.41 11.97 -4.48
N ALA A 131 32.00 10.70 -4.43
CA ALA A 131 30.79 10.26 -3.76
C ALA A 131 30.87 10.49 -2.23
N PRO A 132 29.88 11.16 -1.61
CA PRO A 132 29.81 11.23 -0.17
C PRO A 132 29.48 9.85 0.42
N LYS A 133 29.97 9.58 1.64
CA LYS A 133 29.70 8.33 2.37
C LYS A 133 28.35 8.45 3.10
N HIS A 134 27.33 7.74 2.61
CA HIS A 134 26.00 7.67 3.21
C HIS A 134 25.93 6.55 4.25
N ALA A 135 26.46 5.38 3.91
CA ALA A 135 26.37 4.17 4.72
C ALA A 135 27.66 3.35 4.66
N ASP A 136 27.81 2.45 5.62
CA ASP A 136 28.84 1.41 5.64
C ASP A 136 28.17 0.04 5.45
N LEU A 137 28.22 -0.49 4.23
CA LEU A 137 27.49 -1.72 3.87
C LEU A 137 28.13 -2.98 4.47
N ALA A 138 29.44 -2.98 4.66
CA ALA A 138 30.13 -4.09 5.32
C ALA A 138 29.74 -4.15 6.81
N TYR A 139 29.66 -3.00 7.45
CA TYR A 139 29.17 -2.89 8.81
C TYR A 139 27.69 -3.30 8.95
N LEU A 140 26.83 -2.93 7.99
CA LEU A 140 25.44 -3.40 7.93
C LEU A 140 25.38 -4.93 7.95
N GLU A 141 26.08 -5.61 7.02
CA GLU A 141 26.09 -7.08 6.94
C GLU A 141 26.61 -7.72 8.23
N ALA A 142 27.70 -7.20 8.80
CA ALA A 142 28.26 -7.69 10.05
C ALA A 142 27.29 -7.53 11.22
N SER A 143 26.60 -6.40 11.32
CA SER A 143 25.63 -6.12 12.38
C SER A 143 24.41 -7.03 12.25
N VAL A 144 23.87 -7.20 11.05
CA VAL A 144 22.73 -8.11 10.82
C VAL A 144 23.11 -9.55 11.16
N ALA A 145 24.32 -9.99 10.80
CA ALA A 145 24.80 -11.32 11.15
C ALA A 145 24.89 -11.54 12.66
N LYS A 146 25.35 -10.54 13.43
CA LYS A 146 25.36 -10.58 14.90
C LYS A 146 23.94 -10.70 15.47
N VAL A 147 23.00 -9.91 14.98
CA VAL A 147 21.59 -9.96 15.41
C VAL A 147 21.00 -11.33 15.10
N ALA A 148 21.15 -11.83 13.87
CA ALA A 148 20.67 -13.16 13.49
C ALA A 148 21.28 -14.27 14.36
N GLN A 149 22.56 -14.16 14.72
CA GLN A 149 23.21 -15.10 15.62
C GLN A 149 22.65 -15.02 17.05
N ALA A 150 22.40 -13.82 17.59
CA ALA A 150 21.78 -13.66 18.90
C ALA A 150 20.37 -14.26 18.94
N VAL A 151 19.56 -14.01 17.91
CA VAL A 151 18.22 -14.61 17.76
C VAL A 151 18.34 -16.14 17.68
N LYS A 152 19.30 -16.68 16.92
CA LYS A 152 19.53 -18.13 16.84
C LYS A 152 19.93 -18.76 18.18
N GLN A 153 20.65 -18.01 19.01
CA GLN A 153 21.12 -18.44 20.33
C GLN A 153 20.05 -18.31 21.43
N ALA A 154 18.97 -17.55 21.18
CA ALA A 154 17.82 -17.40 22.07
C ALA A 154 16.99 -18.70 22.15
N THR A 155 17.55 -19.68 22.86
CA THR A 155 17.01 -21.04 23.00
C THR A 155 16.37 -21.31 24.35
N ALA A 156 16.53 -20.39 25.31
CA ALA A 156 15.95 -20.44 26.65
C ALA A 156 14.46 -20.04 26.64
N PHE A 157 13.64 -20.80 25.92
CA PHE A 157 12.20 -20.56 25.82
C PHE A 157 11.50 -20.86 27.14
N GLN A 158 10.79 -19.87 27.67
CA GLN A 158 9.94 -20.01 28.85
C GLN A 158 8.45 -19.98 28.46
N PRO A 159 7.58 -20.75 29.12
CA PRO A 159 6.13 -20.66 28.91
C PRO A 159 5.59 -19.26 29.23
N VAL A 160 4.75 -18.74 28.34
CA VAL A 160 3.98 -17.52 28.56
C VAL A 160 2.57 -17.93 28.96
N THR A 161 2.28 -17.79 30.25
CA THR A 161 0.96 -18.09 30.83
C THR A 161 0.02 -16.89 30.77
N HIS A 162 0.56 -15.67 30.88
CA HIS A 162 -0.22 -14.44 30.89
C HIS A 162 0.46 -13.36 30.05
N VAL A 163 -0.37 -12.51 29.43
CA VAL A 163 0.04 -11.23 28.87
C VAL A 163 -0.49 -10.13 29.77
N GLY A 164 0.33 -9.12 30.05
CA GLY A 164 -0.01 -7.97 30.87
C GLY A 164 -0.01 -6.68 30.07
N THR A 165 -0.86 -5.75 30.46
CA THR A 165 -0.94 -4.42 29.86
C THR A 165 -0.88 -3.35 30.93
N GLY A 166 0.04 -2.39 30.76
CA GLY A 166 0.22 -1.23 31.62
C GLY A 166 0.12 0.06 30.81
N LYS A 167 -0.30 1.15 31.46
CA LYS A 167 -0.35 2.49 30.86
C LYS A 167 0.02 3.54 31.89
N ALA A 168 0.88 4.48 31.53
CA ALA A 168 1.16 5.65 32.35
C ALA A 168 1.46 6.88 31.51
N LYS A 169 1.01 8.04 31.99
CA LYS A 169 1.28 9.32 31.34
C LYS A 169 2.77 9.69 31.44
N VAL A 170 3.35 10.11 30.33
CA VAL A 170 4.70 10.67 30.29
C VAL A 170 4.61 12.18 30.44
N GLU A 171 5.08 12.70 31.58
CA GLU A 171 4.98 14.13 31.88
C GLU A 171 6.10 14.92 31.21
N GLN A 172 5.73 15.94 30.43
CA GLN A 172 6.64 16.95 29.90
C GLN A 172 7.82 16.39 29.08
N VAL A 173 7.54 15.42 28.19
CA VAL A 173 8.52 14.90 27.24
C VAL A 173 8.15 15.20 25.81
N ALA A 174 6.90 14.99 25.40
CA ALA A 174 6.46 15.10 24.01
C ALA A 174 5.68 16.38 23.73
N SER A 175 5.75 16.87 22.50
CA SER A 175 4.97 17.98 21.97
C SER A 175 4.87 17.85 20.46
N ASN A 176 3.76 18.25 19.87
CA ASN A 176 3.62 18.25 18.42
C ASN A 176 4.51 19.34 17.81
N ARG A 177 5.29 19.01 16.77
CA ARG A 177 6.16 19.97 16.09
C ARG A 177 5.41 20.91 15.15
N ARG A 178 4.14 20.62 14.85
CA ARG A 178 3.29 21.41 13.97
C ARG A 178 2.51 22.44 14.80
N VAL A 179 3.04 23.66 14.91
CA VAL A 179 2.43 24.74 15.69
C VAL A 179 1.57 25.62 14.78
N PRO A 180 0.23 25.64 14.93
CA PRO A 180 -0.65 26.44 14.08
C PRO A 180 -0.39 27.95 14.22
N ARG A 181 -0.43 28.67 13.11
CA ARG A 181 -0.41 30.14 13.06
C ARG A 181 -1.78 30.68 12.67
N LEU A 182 -2.01 31.96 12.96
CA LEU A 182 -3.28 32.65 12.66
C LEU A 182 -3.57 32.77 11.16
N ASP A 183 -2.53 32.70 10.31
CA ASP A 183 -2.64 32.75 8.85
C ASP A 183 -2.95 31.39 8.20
N GLY A 184 -3.16 30.34 9.01
CA GLY A 184 -3.44 28.98 8.54
C GLY A 184 -2.18 28.15 8.21
N THR A 185 -0.99 28.73 8.31
CA THR A 185 0.27 28.00 8.12
C THR A 185 0.78 27.34 9.41
N ILE A 186 1.79 26.49 9.28
CA ILE A 186 2.41 25.78 10.40
C ILE A 186 3.82 26.33 10.66
N ALA A 187 4.09 26.76 11.90
CA ALA A 187 5.45 26.90 12.42
C ALA A 187 6.00 25.53 12.82
N VAL A 188 7.30 25.30 12.58
CA VAL A 188 7.97 24.05 12.96
C VAL A 188 8.69 24.22 14.29
N ARG A 189 8.26 23.45 15.30
CA ARG A 189 8.92 23.32 16.60
C ARG A 189 9.83 22.09 16.59
N TYR A 190 11.07 22.29 16.16
CA TYR A 190 12.10 21.25 16.20
C TYR A 190 12.36 20.75 17.63
N SER A 191 13.03 19.61 17.75
CA SER A 191 13.23 18.93 19.04
C SER A 191 13.99 19.71 20.08
N SER A 192 14.76 20.73 19.71
CA SER A 192 15.41 21.68 20.61
C SER A 192 14.79 23.10 20.57
N GLY A 193 13.61 23.21 19.96
CA GLY A 193 12.90 24.46 19.71
C GLY A 193 12.53 25.22 20.98
N GLY A 194 12.47 24.54 22.12
CA GLY A 194 12.20 25.11 23.42
C GLY A 194 13.26 26.11 23.86
N ARG A 195 14.39 26.24 23.15
CA ARG A 195 15.33 27.37 23.31
C ARG A 195 14.67 28.72 22.99
N GLU A 196 13.72 28.74 22.07
CA GLU A 196 12.96 29.92 21.68
C GLU A 196 11.73 30.07 22.59
N PRO A 197 11.54 31.22 23.27
CA PRO A 197 10.42 31.43 24.17
C PRO A 197 9.06 31.16 23.50
N ALA A 198 8.86 31.63 22.27
CA ALA A 198 7.61 31.43 21.53
C ALA A 198 7.27 29.95 21.31
N MET A 199 8.26 29.10 21.00
CA MET A 199 8.04 27.65 20.79
C MET A 199 7.81 26.91 22.11
N ARG A 200 8.48 27.34 23.18
CA ARG A 200 8.30 26.83 24.55
C ARG A 200 6.91 27.16 25.09
N GLU A 201 6.41 28.35 24.81
CA GLU A 201 5.12 28.85 25.30
C GLU A 201 3.95 28.35 24.44
N ALA A 202 4.16 28.10 23.14
CA ALA A 202 3.14 27.56 22.25
C ALA A 202 2.49 26.28 22.82
N PRO A 203 1.18 26.04 22.57
CA PRO A 203 0.47 24.85 23.05
C PRO A 203 1.21 23.55 22.72
N GLU A 204 1.05 22.51 23.55
CA GLU A 204 1.69 21.20 23.34
C GLU A 204 1.29 20.57 22.00
N GLY A 205 0.07 20.81 21.54
CA GLY A 205 -0.48 20.22 20.32
C GLY A 205 -0.97 18.79 20.55
N LEU A 206 -1.32 18.09 19.47
CA LEU A 206 -1.80 16.72 19.54
C LEU A 206 -0.63 15.76 19.79
N ILE A 207 -0.71 14.99 20.87
CA ILE A 207 0.21 13.90 21.21
C ILE A 207 -0.59 12.70 21.72
N ASP A 208 0.03 11.52 21.74
CA ASP A 208 -0.39 10.43 22.63
C ASP A 208 0.43 10.57 23.92
N PRO A 209 -0.16 11.01 25.04
CA PRO A 209 0.59 11.27 26.27
C PRO A 209 0.93 9.98 27.04
N ASP A 210 0.38 8.84 26.63
CA ASP A 210 0.49 7.60 27.37
C ASP A 210 1.62 6.72 26.83
N LEU A 211 2.53 6.34 27.72
CA LEU A 211 3.40 5.20 27.50
C LEU A 211 2.61 3.93 27.78
N ARG A 212 2.70 2.98 26.85
CA ARG A 212 2.04 1.68 26.92
C ARG A 212 3.07 0.59 27.15
N THR A 213 2.79 -0.34 28.06
CA THR A 213 3.64 -1.52 28.33
C THR A 213 2.87 -2.79 28.03
N VAL A 214 3.43 -3.64 27.17
CA VAL A 214 3.03 -5.05 27.02
C VAL A 214 4.02 -5.91 27.77
N ALA A 215 3.54 -6.79 28.65
CA ALA A 215 4.35 -7.63 29.51
C ALA A 215 4.03 -9.10 29.30
N PHE A 216 5.02 -9.98 29.45
CA PHE A 216 4.83 -11.43 29.35
C PHE A 216 5.20 -12.10 30.67
N PHE A 217 4.43 -13.09 31.10
CA PHE A 217 4.61 -13.76 32.40
C PHE A 217 4.55 -15.28 32.32
N ASN A 218 5.37 -15.95 33.12
CA ASN A 218 5.26 -17.37 33.47
C ASN A 218 4.75 -17.50 34.92
N GLY A 219 3.47 -17.84 35.11
CA GLY A 219 2.79 -17.66 36.38
C GLY A 219 2.82 -16.20 36.83
N ASP A 220 3.45 -15.96 37.98
CA ASP A 220 3.68 -14.62 38.53
C ASP A 220 5.04 -14.01 38.15
N GLU A 221 5.91 -14.77 37.49
CA GLU A 221 7.25 -14.31 37.11
C GLU A 221 7.21 -13.54 35.78
N PRO A 222 7.64 -12.26 35.74
CA PRO A 222 7.77 -11.53 34.49
C PRO A 222 8.94 -12.07 33.65
N LEU A 223 8.75 -12.10 32.33
CA LEU A 223 9.73 -12.57 31.35
C LEU A 223 10.36 -11.43 30.56
N ALA A 224 9.53 -10.47 30.14
CA ALA A 224 9.95 -9.29 29.37
C ALA A 224 8.89 -8.18 29.43
N TYR A 225 9.34 -6.93 29.30
CA TYR A 225 8.49 -5.75 29.17
C TYR A 225 8.80 -5.02 27.85
N LEU A 226 7.77 -4.74 27.06
CA LEU A 226 7.84 -4.02 25.79
C LEU A 226 7.12 -2.69 25.96
N HIS A 227 7.82 -1.58 25.72
CA HIS A 227 7.32 -0.23 25.91
C HIS A 227 7.11 0.50 24.59
N TYR A 228 6.03 1.27 24.51
CA TYR A 228 5.64 2.02 23.31
C TYR A 228 5.30 3.45 23.70
N TYR A 229 6.00 4.42 23.12
CA TYR A 229 5.70 5.83 23.35
C TYR A 229 6.08 6.69 22.14
N ALA A 230 5.21 7.64 21.79
CA ALA A 230 5.33 8.45 20.57
C ALA A 230 6.10 9.75 20.83
N THR A 231 7.44 9.70 20.74
CA THR A 231 8.27 10.92 20.67
C THR A 231 9.56 10.68 19.89
N HIS A 232 9.98 11.63 19.04
CA HIS A 232 11.32 11.61 18.44
C HIS A 232 12.40 11.70 19.54
N PRO A 233 13.38 10.78 19.58
CA PRO A 233 14.48 10.82 20.54
C PRO A 233 15.62 11.69 20.01
N GLN A 234 15.43 12.99 20.14
CA GLN A 234 16.34 14.04 19.68
C GLN A 234 16.59 15.05 20.81
N SER A 235 17.16 14.59 21.93
CA SER A 235 17.47 15.47 23.06
C SER A 235 18.53 16.52 22.68
N HIS A 236 19.67 16.07 22.19
CA HIS A 236 20.68 16.84 21.47
C HIS A 236 21.48 15.85 20.64
N TYR A 237 22.00 16.26 19.49
CA TYR A 237 22.74 15.36 18.60
C TYR A 237 23.63 16.13 17.61
N GLY A 238 24.44 15.40 16.85
CA GLY A 238 25.24 15.94 15.74
C GLY A 238 26.73 16.08 16.06
N GLY A 239 27.12 15.78 17.29
CA GLY A 239 28.49 15.91 17.80
C GLY A 239 29.42 14.75 17.44
N GLY A 240 28.94 13.74 16.73
CA GLY A 240 29.71 12.52 16.44
C GLY A 240 29.85 11.60 17.65
N ARG A 241 29.01 11.78 18.69
CA ARG A 241 29.02 10.98 19.91
C ARG A 241 27.86 10.01 19.88
N VAL A 242 28.15 8.75 19.58
CA VAL A 242 27.13 7.69 19.47
C VAL A 242 26.39 7.54 20.80
N SER A 243 25.06 7.60 20.76
CA SER A 243 24.20 7.50 21.94
C SER A 243 22.84 6.93 21.58
N CYS A 244 22.26 6.15 22.49
CA CYS A 244 20.89 5.62 22.40
C CYS A 244 19.81 6.64 22.80
N ASP A 245 20.22 7.87 23.16
CA ASP A 245 19.38 9.01 23.56
C ASP A 245 18.39 8.65 24.70
N VAL A 246 17.35 9.46 24.88
CA VAL A 246 16.40 9.41 26.00
C VAL A 246 15.77 8.03 26.21
N PRO A 247 15.26 7.32 25.17
CA PRO A 247 14.62 6.03 25.38
C PRO A 247 15.60 4.92 25.77
N GLY A 248 16.79 4.86 25.17
CA GLY A 248 17.78 3.85 25.52
C GLY A 248 18.29 4.02 26.95
N ILE A 249 18.58 5.26 27.36
CA ILE A 249 19.00 5.56 28.74
C ILE A 249 17.91 5.17 29.74
N ALA A 250 16.65 5.53 29.48
CA ALA A 250 15.53 5.17 30.35
C ALA A 250 15.34 3.63 30.42
N ARG A 251 15.39 2.94 29.28
CA ARG A 251 15.25 1.49 29.16
C ARG A 251 16.30 0.76 30.00
N GLU A 252 17.58 1.07 29.81
CA GLU A 252 18.67 0.38 30.53
C GLU A 252 18.62 0.67 32.04
N GLN A 253 18.20 1.88 32.45
CA GLN A 253 17.98 2.18 33.88
C GLN A 253 16.83 1.39 34.50
N VAL A 254 15.72 1.17 33.76
CA VAL A 254 14.61 0.32 34.22
C VAL A 254 15.04 -1.15 34.26
N GLU A 255 15.77 -1.62 33.25
CA GLU A 255 16.30 -2.99 33.20
C GLU A 255 17.20 -3.26 34.41
N ALA A 256 18.16 -2.36 34.70
CA ALA A 256 19.02 -2.47 35.86
C ALA A 256 18.26 -2.43 37.20
N ALA A 257 17.21 -1.61 37.30
CA ALA A 257 16.41 -1.48 38.52
C ALA A 257 15.49 -2.68 38.78
N THR A 258 14.98 -3.31 37.72
CA THR A 258 14.01 -4.43 37.80
C THR A 258 14.67 -5.79 37.68
N GLY A 259 15.88 -5.87 37.11
CA GLY A 259 16.52 -7.11 36.71
C GLY A 259 15.84 -7.81 35.53
N MET A 260 14.83 -7.18 34.90
CA MET A 260 13.97 -7.77 33.89
C MET A 260 14.23 -7.17 32.51
N PHE A 261 14.24 -8.01 31.49
CA PHE A 261 14.52 -7.63 30.10
C PHE A 261 13.50 -6.61 29.57
N GLN A 262 14.01 -5.51 29.00
CA GLN A 262 13.22 -4.39 28.50
C GLN A 262 13.44 -4.22 26.99
N VAL A 263 12.37 -3.92 26.26
CA VAL A 263 12.44 -3.48 24.87
C VAL A 263 11.65 -2.18 24.74
N TYR A 264 12.17 -1.21 24.01
CA TYR A 264 11.49 0.04 23.74
C TYR A 264 11.24 0.19 22.23
N PHE A 265 10.03 0.55 21.87
CA PHE A 265 9.62 0.91 20.52
C PHE A 265 9.12 2.35 20.50
N THR A 266 9.56 3.11 19.51
CA THR A 266 8.99 4.44 19.27
C THR A 266 7.65 4.30 18.57
N GLY A 267 6.62 4.94 19.11
CA GLY A 267 5.28 4.98 18.51
C GLY A 267 5.20 5.88 17.28
N CYS A 268 4.01 6.31 16.89
CA CYS A 268 3.86 7.24 15.77
C CYS A 268 4.29 8.66 16.15
N ALA A 269 5.57 8.96 15.94
CA ALA A 269 6.18 10.23 16.34
C ALA A 269 6.61 11.13 15.18
N GLY A 270 6.20 10.85 13.94
CA GLY A 270 6.54 11.66 12.75
C GLY A 270 6.36 13.18 12.95
N ASN A 271 5.30 13.59 13.64
CA ASN A 271 5.03 14.98 14.01
C ASN A 271 5.20 15.28 15.52
N VAL A 272 5.81 14.40 16.32
CA VAL A 272 5.96 14.55 17.77
C VAL A 272 7.44 14.62 18.17
N THR A 273 7.83 15.63 18.95
CA THR A 273 9.20 15.89 19.39
C THR A 273 9.25 16.30 20.85
N ALA A 274 10.46 16.40 21.42
CA ALA A 274 10.66 17.02 22.72
C ALA A 274 10.65 18.56 22.72
N GLY A 275 10.33 19.17 21.58
CA GLY A 275 10.61 20.58 21.30
C GLY A 275 10.06 21.58 22.32
N LYS A 276 8.89 21.35 22.93
CA LYS A 276 8.37 22.26 23.97
C LYS A 276 9.19 22.20 25.26
N TYR A 277 9.71 21.03 25.61
CA TYR A 277 10.33 20.72 26.90
C TYR A 277 11.85 20.58 26.82
N ASN A 278 12.42 20.85 25.66
CA ASN A 278 13.83 20.68 25.38
C ASN A 278 14.40 21.92 24.66
N ASP A 279 15.46 22.48 25.21
CA ASP A 279 16.23 23.58 24.64
C ASP A 279 17.52 23.10 23.94
N GLY A 280 17.82 21.79 24.03
CA GLY A 280 19.02 21.18 23.47
C GLY A 280 20.25 21.28 24.37
N ALA A 281 20.12 21.77 25.61
CA ALA A 281 21.22 21.70 26.57
C ALA A 281 21.52 20.22 26.94
N PRO A 282 22.79 19.83 27.13
CA PRO A 282 23.15 18.44 27.44
C PRO A 282 22.40 17.84 28.64
N GLN A 283 22.14 18.66 29.67
CA GLN A 283 21.40 18.26 30.87
C GLN A 283 19.97 17.80 30.57
N ARG A 284 19.33 18.32 29.51
CA ARG A 284 17.95 17.93 29.15
C ARG A 284 17.82 16.47 28.81
N ARG A 285 18.88 15.85 28.24
CA ARG A 285 18.86 14.41 27.95
C ARG A 285 18.57 13.60 29.21
N LYS A 286 19.27 13.91 30.31
CA LYS A 286 19.05 13.25 31.61
C LYS A 286 17.64 13.50 32.14
N GLU A 287 17.18 14.75 32.12
CA GLU A 287 15.85 15.11 32.64
C GLU A 287 14.70 14.43 31.88
N LEU A 288 14.80 14.39 30.55
CA LEU A 288 13.82 13.71 29.70
C LEU A 288 13.86 12.18 29.91
N ALA A 289 15.05 11.60 30.05
CA ALA A 289 15.22 10.17 30.37
C ALA A 289 14.65 9.83 31.74
N ASP A 290 14.85 10.67 32.77
CA ASP A 290 14.26 10.48 34.09
C ASP A 290 12.73 10.52 34.06
N ARG A 291 12.13 11.42 33.28
CA ARG A 291 10.67 11.51 33.10
C ARG A 291 10.11 10.28 32.38
N LEU A 292 10.78 9.84 31.31
CA LEU A 292 10.39 8.63 30.60
C LEU A 292 10.53 7.38 31.48
N ARG A 293 11.62 7.25 32.22
CA ARG A 293 11.85 6.17 33.19
C ARG A 293 10.76 6.14 34.27
N ALA A 294 10.35 7.30 34.78
CA ALA A 294 9.28 7.38 35.77
C ALA A 294 7.96 6.82 35.20
N ALA A 295 7.61 7.18 33.96
CA ALA A 295 6.43 6.65 33.30
C ALA A 295 6.55 5.14 32.98
N MET A 296 7.71 4.65 32.55
CA MET A 296 7.95 3.21 32.37
C MET A 296 7.74 2.44 33.68
N THR A 297 8.29 2.95 34.78
CA THR A 297 8.14 2.35 36.13
C THR A 297 6.68 2.36 36.58
N ALA A 298 5.97 3.47 36.40
CA ALA A 298 4.56 3.59 36.74
C ALA A 298 3.68 2.68 35.88
N SER A 299 3.97 2.56 34.58
CA SER A 299 3.26 1.67 33.66
C SER A 299 3.43 0.21 34.07
N ILE A 300 4.66 -0.20 34.45
CA ILE A 300 4.95 -1.55 34.98
C ILE A 300 4.18 -1.80 36.28
N ALA A 301 4.19 -0.85 37.21
CA ALA A 301 3.48 -0.97 38.49
C ALA A 301 1.95 -1.12 38.31
N GLY A 302 1.39 -0.57 37.23
CA GLY A 302 -0.04 -0.64 36.91
C GLY A 302 -0.49 -1.84 36.08
N ILE A 303 0.41 -2.79 35.76
CA ILE A 303 0.10 -3.89 34.84
C ILE A 303 -1.10 -4.71 35.32
N GLN A 304 -2.08 -4.86 34.42
CA GLN A 304 -3.18 -5.82 34.56
C GLN A 304 -2.92 -7.03 33.67
N ARG A 305 -3.08 -8.24 34.21
CA ARG A 305 -2.76 -9.50 33.53
C ARG A 305 -4.02 -10.20 33.02
N GLN A 306 -3.91 -10.85 31.88
CA GLN A 306 -4.90 -11.78 31.34
C GLN A 306 -4.21 -13.06 30.84
N PRO A 307 -4.89 -14.21 30.84
CA PRO A 307 -4.32 -15.43 30.28
C PRO A 307 -3.85 -15.22 28.83
N ALA A 308 -2.66 -15.72 28.52
CA ALA A 308 -2.13 -15.64 27.17
C ALA A 308 -2.89 -16.61 26.25
N THR A 309 -3.28 -16.12 25.07
CA THR A 309 -3.79 -16.97 23.98
C THR A 309 -2.67 -17.30 23.00
N ARG A 310 -3.01 -18.06 21.96
CA ARG A 310 -2.15 -18.14 20.76
C ARG A 310 -1.89 -16.75 20.18
N VAL A 311 -0.77 -16.63 19.47
CA VAL A 311 -0.45 -15.47 18.65
C VAL A 311 -1.33 -15.49 17.40
N ASP A 312 -1.98 -14.37 17.15
CA ASP A 312 -2.56 -14.03 15.86
C ASP A 312 -1.60 -13.08 15.14
N TRP A 313 -1.24 -13.36 13.89
CA TRP A 313 -0.34 -12.52 13.12
C TRP A 313 -0.92 -12.26 11.75
N ALA A 314 -1.05 -10.97 11.41
CA ALA A 314 -1.49 -10.53 10.11
C ALA A 314 -0.44 -9.60 9.50
N ALA A 315 -0.19 -9.74 8.20
CA ALA A 315 0.62 -8.85 7.41
C ALA A 315 -0.21 -8.31 6.24
N ARG A 316 -0.06 -7.02 5.95
CA ARG A 316 -0.84 -6.30 4.93
C ARG A 316 0.10 -5.53 4.01
N PRO A 317 0.34 -6.02 2.78
CA PRO A 317 1.09 -5.27 1.78
C PRO A 317 0.24 -4.12 1.23
N VAL A 318 0.81 -2.93 1.09
CA VAL A 318 0.14 -1.71 0.63
C VAL A 318 1.00 -1.05 -0.45
N ARG A 319 0.35 -0.54 -1.50
CA ARG A 319 0.99 0.35 -2.48
C ARG A 319 0.61 1.78 -2.14
N LEU A 320 1.60 2.66 -2.04
CA LEU A 320 1.39 4.06 -1.70
C LEU A 320 1.69 4.96 -2.90
N PRO A 321 0.89 6.01 -3.14
CA PRO A 321 1.08 6.88 -4.29
C PRO A 321 2.32 7.76 -4.11
N ARG A 322 3.18 7.78 -5.14
CA ARG A 322 4.39 8.63 -5.18
C ARG A 322 4.08 10.07 -5.56
N ARG A 323 4.92 11.00 -5.11
CA ARG A 323 4.97 12.37 -5.65
C ARG A 323 5.35 12.38 -7.13
N ARG A 324 4.85 13.40 -7.82
CA ARG A 324 5.08 13.65 -9.26
C ARG A 324 5.52 15.08 -9.56
N ASP A 325 5.81 15.88 -8.52
CA ASP A 325 6.34 17.24 -8.68
C ASP A 325 7.71 17.20 -9.35
N ALA A 326 8.09 18.27 -10.07
CA ALA A 326 9.32 18.31 -10.87
C ALA A 326 10.61 18.00 -10.09
N GLN A 327 10.65 18.32 -8.79
CA GLN A 327 11.80 18.02 -7.92
C GLN A 327 11.97 16.52 -7.63
N TYR A 328 10.89 15.74 -7.72
CA TYR A 328 10.87 14.28 -7.55
C TYR A 328 10.88 13.52 -8.88
N ALA A 329 11.21 14.21 -9.99
CA ALA A 329 11.45 13.54 -11.25
C ALA A 329 12.80 12.82 -11.20
N ASP A 330 12.82 11.55 -11.61
CA ASP A 330 14.01 10.68 -11.54
C ASP A 330 15.25 11.35 -12.18
N LYS A 331 15.08 11.99 -13.35
CA LYS A 331 16.16 12.73 -14.04
C LYS A 331 16.70 13.91 -13.24
N SER A 332 15.84 14.63 -12.51
CA SER A 332 16.24 15.76 -11.66
C SER A 332 17.11 15.27 -10.51
N LEU A 333 16.68 14.21 -9.82
CA LEU A 333 17.41 13.61 -8.71
C LEU A 333 18.73 13.00 -9.17
N GLU A 334 18.74 12.29 -10.30
CA GLU A 334 19.98 11.76 -10.89
C GLU A 334 21.01 12.85 -11.19
N ALA A 335 20.56 14.00 -11.71
CA ALA A 335 21.45 15.12 -11.99
C ALA A 335 22.08 15.68 -10.71
N ILE A 336 21.31 15.76 -9.62
CA ILE A 336 21.79 16.18 -8.29
C ILE A 336 22.83 15.19 -7.77
N VAL A 337 22.53 13.88 -7.78
CA VAL A 337 23.44 12.81 -7.30
C VAL A 337 24.80 12.86 -8.02
N LYS A 338 24.78 13.05 -9.34
CA LYS A 338 25.97 13.03 -10.21
C LYS A 338 26.81 14.31 -10.15
N ASN A 339 26.27 15.43 -9.63
CA ASN A 339 26.96 16.71 -9.63
C ASN A 339 27.95 16.85 -8.45
N PRO A 340 29.28 16.83 -8.69
CA PRO A 340 30.27 16.88 -7.61
C PRO A 340 30.33 18.24 -6.89
N THR A 341 29.76 19.31 -7.46
CA THR A 341 29.73 20.64 -6.82
C THR A 341 28.53 20.81 -5.88
N THR A 342 27.58 19.87 -5.90
CA THR A 342 26.43 19.89 -4.98
C THR A 342 26.88 19.47 -3.59
N ARG A 343 26.30 20.10 -2.55
CA ARG A 343 26.63 19.78 -1.15
C ARG A 343 26.43 18.27 -0.89
N PRO A 344 27.35 17.61 -0.16
CA PRO A 344 27.26 16.18 0.15
C PRO A 344 25.87 15.72 0.64
N VAL A 345 25.27 16.47 1.57
CA VAL A 345 23.95 16.15 2.13
C VAL A 345 22.82 16.17 1.09
N ASP A 346 22.84 17.12 0.15
CA ASP A 346 21.82 17.21 -0.89
C ASP A 346 21.96 16.07 -1.89
N ARG A 347 23.19 15.64 -2.19
CA ARG A 347 23.46 14.46 -3.02
C ARG A 347 22.95 13.18 -2.35
N ILE A 348 23.18 13.04 -1.04
CA ILE A 348 22.67 11.92 -0.26
C ILE A 348 21.14 11.90 -0.28
N ASN A 349 20.49 13.02 0.02
CA ASN A 349 19.02 13.12 0.02
C ASN A 349 18.44 12.75 -1.35
N ALA A 350 19.03 13.27 -2.44
CA ALA A 350 18.58 12.93 -3.78
C ALA A 350 18.77 11.45 -4.13
N ALA A 351 19.85 10.81 -3.64
CA ALA A 351 20.07 9.39 -3.85
C ALA A 351 19.04 8.53 -3.10
N MET A 352 18.67 8.92 -1.87
CA MET A 352 17.64 8.26 -1.08
C MET A 352 16.26 8.45 -1.72
N ASP A 353 15.88 9.68 -2.08
CA ASP A 353 14.61 9.94 -2.78
C ASP A 353 14.51 9.13 -4.08
N LEU A 354 15.60 9.06 -4.85
CA LEU A 354 15.64 8.29 -6.09
C LEU A 354 15.50 6.78 -5.82
N ALA A 355 16.19 6.23 -4.82
CA ALA A 355 16.05 4.83 -4.42
C ALA A 355 14.58 4.50 -4.05
N SER A 356 13.94 5.40 -3.32
CA SER A 356 12.56 5.23 -2.85
C SER A 356 11.54 5.33 -3.96
N LEU A 357 11.70 6.30 -4.87
CA LEU A 357 10.85 6.45 -6.06
C LEU A 357 11.00 5.26 -7.02
N GLN A 358 12.22 4.74 -7.19
CA GLN A 358 12.47 3.50 -7.94
C GLN A 358 11.71 2.32 -7.33
N ARG A 359 11.68 2.20 -6.00
CA ARG A 359 10.91 1.17 -5.31
C ARG A 359 9.40 1.37 -5.50
N LEU A 360 8.87 2.58 -5.30
CA LEU A 360 7.43 2.88 -5.47
C LEU A 360 6.96 2.65 -6.91
N ALA A 361 7.84 2.78 -7.91
CA ALA A 361 7.55 2.47 -9.30
C ALA A 361 7.61 0.97 -9.62
N SER A 362 8.14 0.14 -8.71
CA SER A 362 8.29 -1.31 -8.88
C SER A 362 7.13 -2.09 -8.24
N ASP A 363 7.06 -3.40 -8.47
CA ASP A 363 6.03 -4.28 -7.90
C ASP A 363 6.29 -4.66 -6.42
N ARG A 364 6.97 -3.77 -5.67
CA ARG A 364 7.36 -3.99 -4.27
C ARG A 364 6.53 -3.13 -3.32
N PRO A 365 5.44 -3.66 -2.74
CA PRO A 365 4.65 -2.94 -1.75
C PRO A 365 5.45 -2.69 -0.45
N VAL A 366 4.94 -1.77 0.36
CA VAL A 366 5.33 -1.68 1.77
C VAL A 366 4.45 -2.60 2.60
N GLU A 367 4.98 -3.21 3.65
CA GLU A 367 4.21 -4.10 4.52
C GLU A 367 3.95 -3.45 5.88
N LEU A 368 2.69 -3.53 6.33
CA LEU A 368 2.30 -3.29 7.71
C LEU A 368 1.97 -4.64 8.35
N SER A 369 2.13 -4.79 9.65
CA SER A 369 1.70 -6.02 10.33
C SER A 369 1.09 -5.74 11.70
N CYS A 370 0.36 -6.73 12.22
CA CYS A 370 -0.20 -6.73 13.56
C CYS A 370 0.05 -8.07 14.23
N LEU A 371 0.51 -8.02 15.48
CA LEU A 371 0.53 -9.16 16.39
C LEU A 371 -0.63 -9.01 17.39
N GLY A 372 -1.46 -10.05 17.53
CA GLY A 372 -2.55 -10.15 18.48
C GLY A 372 -2.33 -11.27 19.51
N ILE A 373 -2.59 -10.97 20.79
CA ILE A 373 -2.67 -11.97 21.88
C ILE A 373 -3.83 -11.56 22.80
N GLY A 374 -4.92 -12.31 22.81
CA GLY A 374 -6.14 -11.92 23.53
C GLY A 374 -6.68 -10.56 23.05
N SER A 375 -6.82 -9.61 23.96
CA SER A 375 -7.19 -8.21 23.68
C SER A 375 -5.99 -7.29 23.40
N VAL A 376 -4.76 -7.81 23.32
CA VAL A 376 -3.57 -7.01 22.96
C VAL A 376 -3.41 -6.99 21.45
N ARG A 377 -3.15 -5.81 20.89
CA ARG A 377 -2.77 -5.59 19.48
C ARG A 377 -1.50 -4.77 19.42
N ILE A 378 -0.47 -5.29 18.75
CA ILE A 378 0.79 -4.59 18.51
C ILE A 378 0.91 -4.35 17.00
N LEU A 379 0.73 -3.11 16.58
CA LEU A 379 0.87 -2.70 15.17
C LEU A 379 2.30 -2.31 14.85
N HIS A 380 2.74 -2.68 13.67
CA HIS A 380 4.06 -2.37 13.12
C HIS A 380 3.87 -1.55 11.85
N LEU A 381 4.24 -0.26 11.91
CA LEU A 381 4.08 0.68 10.81
C LEU A 381 5.44 1.05 10.20
N PRO A 382 5.52 1.19 8.86
CA PRO A 382 6.71 1.67 8.17
C PRO A 382 6.86 3.19 8.31
N GLY A 383 8.02 3.71 7.91
CA GLY A 383 8.26 5.16 7.85
C GLY A 383 8.27 5.86 9.22
N GLU A 384 8.17 7.19 9.17
CA GLU A 384 7.94 8.06 10.34
C GLU A 384 6.45 8.48 10.41
N PRO A 385 5.55 7.64 10.94
CA PRO A 385 4.11 7.93 10.94
C PRO A 385 3.71 9.03 11.91
N PHE A 386 2.79 9.89 11.46
CA PHE A 386 2.10 10.88 12.29
C PHE A 386 1.28 10.23 13.41
N VAL A 387 1.20 10.89 14.56
CA VAL A 387 0.52 10.39 15.77
C VAL A 387 -0.96 10.08 15.51
N GLU A 388 -1.58 10.77 14.56
CA GLU A 388 -2.95 10.55 14.10
C GLU A 388 -3.21 9.10 13.65
N TYR A 389 -2.22 8.40 13.09
CA TYR A 389 -2.38 6.98 12.72
C TYR A 389 -2.45 6.06 13.93
N GLN A 390 -1.67 6.34 14.98
CA GLN A 390 -1.71 5.60 16.24
C GLN A 390 -3.02 5.85 16.98
N LEU A 391 -3.48 7.10 17.05
CA LEU A 391 -4.75 7.44 17.68
C LEU A 391 -5.92 6.81 16.92
N TYR A 392 -5.90 6.86 15.59
CA TYR A 392 -6.90 6.17 14.75
C TYR A 392 -6.93 4.66 15.02
N ALA A 393 -5.78 4.00 15.12
CA ALA A 393 -5.71 2.58 15.45
C ALA A 393 -6.34 2.26 16.82
N GLN A 394 -6.10 3.11 17.82
CA GLN A 394 -6.69 2.97 19.15
C GLN A 394 -8.22 3.22 19.13
N GLU A 395 -8.69 4.20 18.36
CA GLU A 395 -10.11 4.51 18.18
C GLU A 395 -10.90 3.36 17.52
N LEU A 396 -10.29 2.63 16.60
CA LEU A 396 -10.91 1.46 15.95
C LEU A 396 -11.18 0.30 16.92
N ARG A 397 -10.45 0.25 18.04
CA ARG A 397 -10.49 -0.85 19.01
C ARG A 397 -10.51 -0.32 20.46
N PRO A 398 -11.56 0.40 20.88
CA PRO A 398 -11.60 1.08 22.18
C PRO A 398 -11.58 0.11 23.37
N ASN A 399 -11.91 -1.17 23.15
CA ASN A 399 -11.93 -2.21 24.17
C ASN A 399 -10.64 -3.07 24.21
N ASP A 400 -9.75 -2.91 23.22
CA ASP A 400 -8.48 -3.62 23.17
C ASP A 400 -7.33 -2.73 23.63
N PHE A 401 -6.22 -3.35 24.02
CA PHE A 401 -4.98 -2.65 24.25
C PHE A 401 -4.17 -2.57 22.96
N VAL A 402 -4.27 -1.44 22.26
CA VAL A 402 -3.52 -1.18 21.02
C VAL A 402 -2.22 -0.44 21.33
N ALA A 403 -1.09 -1.08 21.04
CA ALA A 403 0.24 -0.50 21.00
C ALA A 403 0.73 -0.40 19.55
N VAL A 404 1.52 0.64 19.24
CA VAL A 404 2.01 0.87 17.87
C VAL A 404 3.51 1.12 17.92
N ALA A 405 4.27 0.40 17.09
CA ALA A 405 5.66 0.66 16.80
C ALA A 405 5.78 1.24 15.39
N GLY A 406 6.22 2.48 15.28
CA GLY A 406 6.60 3.11 14.02
C GLY A 406 8.01 2.71 13.59
N TYR A 407 8.56 3.40 12.60
CA TYR A 407 9.97 3.31 12.20
C TYR A 407 10.40 1.90 11.78
N GLY A 408 9.50 1.17 11.11
CA GLY A 408 9.87 -0.02 10.36
C GLY A 408 10.69 0.32 9.12
N ASP A 409 10.22 -0.12 7.95
CA ASP A 409 10.87 0.20 6.68
C ASP A 409 10.75 1.71 6.36
N ASP A 410 11.84 2.46 6.52
CA ASP A 410 11.87 3.91 6.40
C ASP A 410 12.43 4.37 5.04
N PHE A 411 12.11 3.66 3.97
CA PHE A 411 12.48 4.15 2.64
C PHE A 411 11.67 5.39 2.24
N MET A 412 10.46 5.58 2.75
CA MET A 412 9.57 6.66 2.30
C MET A 412 9.73 7.98 3.07
N GLY A 413 10.42 7.96 4.21
CA GLY A 413 10.40 9.04 5.19
C GLY A 413 9.05 9.16 5.90
N TYR A 414 8.54 10.38 6.04
CA TYR A 414 7.31 10.64 6.79
C TYR A 414 6.05 10.05 6.14
N LEU A 415 5.19 9.44 6.96
CA LEU A 415 3.78 9.19 6.62
C LEU A 415 2.95 10.32 7.21
N CYS A 416 2.60 11.29 6.35
CA CYS A 416 1.85 12.48 6.70
C CYS A 416 0.34 12.26 6.51
N THR A 417 -0.49 13.01 7.24
CA THR A 417 -1.91 13.15 6.91
C THR A 417 -2.08 13.97 5.63
N GLN A 418 -3.16 13.76 4.88
CA GLN A 418 -3.50 14.53 3.68
C GLN A 418 -3.60 16.03 4.00
N LYS A 419 -4.18 16.36 5.17
CA LYS A 419 -4.29 17.73 5.68
C LYS A 419 -2.92 18.41 5.80
N ALA A 420 -1.91 17.69 6.25
CA ALA A 420 -0.58 18.25 6.48
C ALA A 420 0.06 18.80 5.20
N TYR A 421 -0.22 18.22 4.03
CA TYR A 421 0.29 18.73 2.75
C TYR A 421 -0.26 20.10 2.39
N ALA A 422 -1.53 20.39 2.74
CA ALA A 422 -2.15 21.70 2.50
C ALA A 422 -1.67 22.75 3.51
N GLU A 423 -1.44 22.34 4.76
CA GLU A 423 -0.95 23.20 5.84
C GLU A 423 0.55 23.56 5.75
N GLY A 424 1.32 22.76 4.99
CA GLY A 424 2.79 22.87 4.93
C GLY A 424 3.48 22.34 6.19
N GLY A 425 4.62 22.94 6.54
CA GLY A 425 5.51 22.47 7.60
C GLY A 425 6.67 21.62 7.07
N TYR A 426 7.39 20.95 7.96
CA TYR A 426 8.60 20.22 7.60
C TYR A 426 8.30 18.83 6.99
N GLU A 427 7.48 18.05 7.67
CA GLU A 427 7.31 16.62 7.36
C GLU A 427 6.76 16.37 5.94
N PRO A 428 5.76 17.15 5.43
CA PRO A 428 5.27 16.98 4.06
C PRO A 428 6.30 17.30 2.97
N THR A 429 7.42 17.95 3.32
CA THR A 429 8.54 18.23 2.42
C THR A 429 9.62 17.13 2.47
N ALA A 430 9.59 16.28 3.50
CA ALA A 430 10.58 15.23 3.76
C ALA A 430 10.00 13.82 3.48
N THR A 431 9.18 13.69 2.45
CA THR A 431 8.58 12.43 2.03
C THR A 431 8.43 12.37 0.51
N VAL A 432 8.65 11.19 -0.07
CA VAL A 432 8.42 10.91 -1.49
C VAL A 432 6.96 10.56 -1.80
N LEU A 433 6.08 10.53 -0.78
CA LEU A 433 4.67 10.16 -0.92
C LEU A 433 3.79 11.36 -1.26
N ALA A 434 2.80 11.12 -2.12
CA ALA A 434 1.75 12.07 -2.42
C ALA A 434 0.75 12.17 -1.25
N SER A 435 -0.04 13.25 -1.21
CA SER A 435 -1.02 13.51 -0.15
C SER A 435 -2.09 12.42 -0.02
N MET A 436 -2.39 11.71 -1.11
CA MET A 436 -3.32 10.59 -1.14
C MET A 436 -2.80 9.30 -0.47
N ASN A 437 -1.67 9.32 0.23
CA ASN A 437 -1.18 8.15 0.96
C ASN A 437 -2.05 7.80 2.19
N GLU A 438 -2.60 8.81 2.90
CA GLU A 438 -3.32 8.61 4.16
C GLU A 438 -4.48 7.61 4.06
N PRO A 439 -5.39 7.70 3.07
CA PRO A 439 -6.48 6.74 2.93
C PRO A 439 -6.02 5.28 2.79
N TYR A 440 -4.91 5.03 2.09
CA TYR A 440 -4.36 3.67 1.94
C TYR A 440 -3.80 3.15 3.26
N VAL A 441 -3.07 3.99 4.00
CA VAL A 441 -2.51 3.63 5.32
C VAL A 441 -3.63 3.37 6.32
N ARG A 442 -4.63 4.25 6.40
CA ARG A 442 -5.79 4.07 7.30
C ARG A 442 -6.57 2.80 6.97
N ARG A 443 -6.77 2.49 5.70
CA ARG A 443 -7.45 1.24 5.31
C ARG A 443 -6.65 0.02 5.74
N ALA A 444 -5.34 0.01 5.52
CA ALA A 444 -4.49 -1.10 5.94
C ALA A 444 -4.47 -1.31 7.47
N ILE A 445 -4.45 -0.22 8.25
CA ILE A 445 -4.61 -0.28 9.71
C ILE A 445 -5.97 -0.89 10.08
N ALA A 446 -7.06 -0.46 9.44
CA ALA A 446 -8.38 -1.01 9.69
C ALA A 446 -8.50 -2.49 9.34
N ASP A 447 -7.94 -2.90 8.19
CA ASP A 447 -7.90 -4.31 7.77
C ASP A 447 -7.14 -5.17 8.79
N LEU A 448 -5.98 -4.70 9.26
CA LEU A 448 -5.16 -5.41 10.25
C LEU A 448 -5.80 -5.52 11.63
N LEU A 449 -6.66 -4.56 11.99
CA LEU A 449 -7.36 -4.56 13.26
C LEU A 449 -8.74 -5.21 13.19
N ALA A 450 -9.26 -5.61 12.03
CA ALA A 450 -10.59 -6.21 11.92
C ALA A 450 -10.68 -7.57 12.69
N ASP A 451 -11.85 -7.90 13.24
CA ASP A 451 -12.08 -9.17 13.97
C ASP A 451 -12.00 -10.41 13.09
N ARG A 452 -12.28 -10.25 11.79
CA ARG A 452 -12.23 -11.32 10.80
C ARG A 452 -11.68 -10.77 9.50
N PRO A 453 -10.82 -11.53 8.79
CA PRO A 453 -10.50 -11.22 7.42
C PRO A 453 -11.79 -11.21 6.60
N THR A 454 -12.04 -10.15 5.84
CA THR A 454 -13.07 -10.18 4.79
C THR A 454 -12.65 -11.16 3.70
N ALA A 455 -13.56 -12.04 3.28
CA ALA A 455 -13.38 -12.93 2.14
C ALA A 455 -12.89 -12.12 0.92
N GLY A 456 -11.74 -12.52 0.38
CA GLY A 456 -11.07 -11.81 -0.70
C GLY A 456 -11.34 -12.46 -2.05
N PRO A 457 -11.20 -11.73 -3.17
CA PRO A 457 -11.31 -12.34 -4.48
C PRO A 457 -10.15 -13.32 -4.70
N ARG A 458 -10.48 -14.53 -5.16
CA ARG A 458 -9.52 -15.56 -5.59
C ARG A 458 -9.80 -15.95 -7.02
N LEU A 459 -8.72 -16.13 -7.78
CA LEU A 459 -8.81 -16.64 -9.14
C LEU A 459 -9.17 -18.13 -9.10
N LYS A 460 -10.36 -18.48 -9.60
CA LYS A 460 -10.86 -19.85 -9.66
C LYS A 460 -10.44 -20.55 -10.94
N GLU A 461 -10.54 -19.85 -12.07
CA GLU A 461 -10.21 -20.38 -13.39
C GLU A 461 -9.81 -19.25 -14.35
N VAL A 462 -8.93 -19.55 -15.29
CA VAL A 462 -8.66 -18.73 -16.48
C VAL A 462 -8.64 -19.62 -17.70
N ARG A 463 -9.33 -19.20 -18.76
CA ARG A 463 -9.40 -19.91 -20.04
C ARG A 463 -9.15 -18.95 -21.20
N ARG A 464 -8.32 -19.36 -22.16
CA ARG A 464 -8.22 -18.67 -23.45
C ARG A 464 -9.44 -19.02 -24.28
N ILE A 465 -10.21 -18.01 -24.68
CA ILE A 465 -11.46 -18.19 -25.43
C ILE A 465 -11.32 -17.82 -26.91
N TRP A 466 -10.25 -17.10 -27.29
CA TRP A 466 -10.01 -16.73 -28.69
C TRP A 466 -8.57 -16.26 -28.97
N ASP A 467 -8.02 -16.63 -30.14
CA ASP A 467 -6.67 -16.25 -30.59
C ASP A 467 -6.51 -16.24 -32.13
N ALA A 468 -7.60 -16.13 -32.90
CA ALA A 468 -7.57 -16.36 -34.35
C ALA A 468 -6.86 -15.26 -35.17
N ALA A 469 -6.91 -13.99 -34.72
CA ALA A 469 -6.23 -12.89 -35.41
C ALA A 469 -4.82 -12.63 -34.83
N PRO A 470 -3.91 -11.96 -35.58
CA PRO A 470 -2.61 -11.54 -35.05
C PRO A 470 -2.72 -10.60 -33.83
N HIS A 471 -3.76 -9.75 -33.81
CA HIS A 471 -4.08 -8.89 -32.69
C HIS A 471 -5.56 -9.04 -32.29
N ASN A 472 -5.81 -9.44 -31.04
CA ASN A 472 -7.14 -9.60 -30.43
C ASN A 472 -7.16 -8.80 -29.13
N ALA A 473 -7.97 -7.74 -29.04
CA ALA A 473 -7.90 -6.82 -27.91
C ALA A 473 -9.20 -6.09 -27.60
N PHE A 474 -9.19 -5.34 -26.50
CA PHE A 474 -10.23 -4.36 -26.14
C PHE A 474 -11.60 -4.98 -25.90
N THR A 475 -11.63 -6.02 -25.07
CA THR A 475 -12.82 -6.84 -24.87
C THR A 475 -13.90 -6.16 -24.04
N ASP A 476 -15.10 -6.72 -24.10
CA ASP A 476 -16.16 -6.52 -23.11
C ASP A 476 -16.99 -7.80 -22.97
N LEU A 477 -17.67 -7.95 -21.84
CA LEU A 477 -18.42 -9.15 -21.46
C LEU A 477 -19.81 -8.75 -20.96
N LEU A 478 -20.82 -9.51 -21.38
CA LEU A 478 -22.21 -9.30 -20.99
C LEU A 478 -22.93 -10.65 -20.84
N ARG A 479 -23.91 -10.69 -19.94
CA ARG A 479 -24.85 -11.79 -19.77
C ARG A 479 -26.22 -11.37 -20.32
N TRP A 480 -26.77 -12.11 -21.28
CA TRP A 480 -28.07 -11.80 -21.88
C TRP A 480 -28.80 -13.09 -22.29
N ARG A 481 -30.07 -13.23 -21.88
CA ARG A 481 -30.95 -14.39 -22.15
C ARG A 481 -30.27 -15.74 -21.94
N ASP A 482 -29.71 -15.97 -20.76
CA ASP A 482 -29.04 -17.22 -20.41
C ASP A 482 -27.86 -17.62 -21.32
N ARG A 483 -27.33 -16.68 -22.13
CA ARG A 483 -26.01 -16.77 -22.76
C ARG A 483 -25.00 -15.68 -22.34
N TRP A 484 -23.73 -16.05 -22.39
CA TRP A 484 -22.59 -15.13 -22.37
C TRP A 484 -22.41 -14.51 -23.75
N TYR A 485 -22.00 -13.25 -23.78
CA TYR A 485 -21.56 -12.54 -24.97
C TYR A 485 -20.25 -11.84 -24.68
N CYS A 486 -19.26 -12.06 -25.54
CA CYS A 486 -17.96 -11.42 -25.48
C CYS A 486 -17.70 -10.71 -26.80
N THR A 487 -17.34 -9.44 -26.74
CA THR A 487 -16.93 -8.67 -27.92
C THR A 487 -15.48 -8.26 -27.81
N PHE A 488 -14.78 -8.12 -28.93
CA PHE A 488 -13.41 -7.60 -28.99
C PHE A 488 -13.03 -7.21 -30.43
N ARG A 489 -11.93 -6.47 -30.55
CA ARG A 489 -11.32 -6.08 -31.82
C ARG A 489 -10.39 -7.17 -32.33
N GLU A 490 -10.48 -7.48 -33.63
CA GLU A 490 -9.53 -8.28 -34.39
C GLU A 490 -8.80 -7.40 -35.42
N GLY A 491 -7.47 -7.43 -35.43
CA GLY A 491 -6.66 -6.67 -36.39
C GLY A 491 -5.29 -7.30 -36.62
N ALA A 492 -4.49 -6.68 -37.49
CA ALA A 492 -3.13 -7.13 -37.78
C ALA A 492 -2.12 -6.73 -36.68
N ARG A 493 -2.40 -5.63 -35.97
CA ARG A 493 -1.56 -5.03 -34.91
C ARG A 493 -2.40 -4.10 -34.04
N HIS A 494 -1.80 -3.55 -32.97
CA HIS A 494 -2.47 -2.66 -32.01
C HIS A 494 -3.23 -1.48 -32.65
N VAL A 495 -2.65 -0.89 -33.71
CA VAL A 495 -3.32 0.09 -34.59
C VAL A 495 -3.20 -0.39 -36.02
N SER A 496 -4.31 -0.66 -36.69
CA SER A 496 -4.35 -1.22 -38.05
C SER A 496 -5.06 -0.27 -39.02
N ASP A 497 -4.80 -0.41 -40.32
CA ASP A 497 -5.59 0.30 -41.36
C ASP A 497 -7.04 -0.19 -41.35
N GLU A 498 -7.21 -1.49 -41.13
CA GLU A 498 -8.50 -2.17 -41.07
C GLU A 498 -8.53 -3.12 -39.87
N ALA A 499 -9.65 -3.12 -39.15
CA ALA A 499 -9.92 -4.02 -38.04
C ALA A 499 -11.42 -4.23 -37.89
N SER A 500 -11.77 -5.37 -37.31
CA SER A 500 -13.15 -5.83 -37.20
C SER A 500 -13.53 -6.04 -35.74
N ILE A 501 -14.83 -6.02 -35.47
CA ILE A 501 -15.39 -6.40 -34.17
C ILE A 501 -15.93 -7.81 -34.26
N ARG A 502 -15.37 -8.70 -33.45
CA ARG A 502 -15.84 -10.07 -33.25
C ARG A 502 -16.83 -10.09 -32.10
N VAL A 503 -17.96 -10.79 -32.30
CA VAL A 503 -18.89 -11.15 -31.22
C VAL A 503 -18.88 -12.66 -31.07
N LEU A 504 -18.60 -13.12 -29.85
CA LEU A 504 -18.71 -14.51 -29.44
C LEU A 504 -19.89 -14.70 -28.49
N SER A 505 -20.44 -15.91 -28.45
CA SER A 505 -21.44 -16.31 -27.45
C SER A 505 -21.11 -17.69 -26.87
N SER A 506 -21.55 -17.94 -25.64
CA SER A 506 -21.43 -19.23 -24.97
C SER A 506 -22.63 -19.47 -24.05
N GLY A 507 -23.09 -20.71 -23.93
CA GLY A 507 -24.12 -21.07 -22.96
C GLY A 507 -23.57 -21.32 -21.55
N ASP A 508 -22.35 -21.83 -21.47
CA ASP A 508 -21.71 -22.35 -20.24
C ASP A 508 -20.47 -21.55 -19.82
N GLY A 509 -19.97 -20.65 -20.68
CA GLY A 509 -18.71 -19.92 -20.50
C GLY A 509 -17.48 -20.74 -20.91
N GLU A 510 -17.68 -21.97 -21.37
CA GLU A 510 -16.62 -22.91 -21.75
C GLU A 510 -16.49 -23.05 -23.26
N GLN A 511 -17.61 -23.32 -23.94
CA GLN A 511 -17.68 -23.51 -25.38
C GLN A 511 -18.16 -22.23 -26.04
N TRP A 512 -17.31 -21.62 -26.86
CA TRP A 512 -17.57 -20.33 -27.48
C TRP A 512 -17.81 -20.48 -28.99
N GLU A 513 -18.91 -19.91 -29.47
CA GLU A 513 -19.22 -19.79 -30.88
C GLU A 513 -19.01 -18.37 -31.38
N SER A 514 -18.51 -18.22 -32.61
CA SER A 514 -18.50 -16.92 -33.26
C SER A 514 -19.89 -16.60 -33.82
N MET A 515 -20.48 -15.52 -33.33
CA MET A 515 -21.84 -15.10 -33.70
C MET A 515 -21.84 -14.10 -34.86
N ALA A 516 -20.88 -13.16 -34.85
CA ALA A 516 -20.78 -12.13 -35.87
C ALA A 516 -19.33 -11.62 -36.01
N LEU A 517 -19.02 -11.11 -37.21
CA LEU A 517 -17.83 -10.32 -37.50
C LEU A 517 -18.26 -9.04 -38.22
N LEU A 518 -18.18 -7.92 -37.52
CA LEU A 518 -18.52 -6.62 -38.07
C LEU A 518 -17.25 -5.98 -38.63
N SER A 519 -17.22 -5.74 -39.93
CA SER A 519 -16.10 -5.14 -40.64
C SER A 519 -16.55 -3.97 -41.51
N GLN A 520 -15.60 -3.11 -41.86
CA GLN A 520 -15.79 -2.05 -42.84
C GLN A 520 -14.50 -1.85 -43.62
N PRO A 521 -14.53 -1.95 -44.96
CA PRO A 521 -13.35 -1.65 -45.78
C PRO A 521 -12.80 -0.26 -45.46
N GLY A 522 -11.49 -0.19 -45.27
CA GLY A 522 -10.75 1.01 -44.94
C GLY A 522 -10.92 1.59 -43.55
N ALA A 523 -11.53 0.86 -42.62
CA ALA A 523 -11.75 1.34 -41.26
C ALA A 523 -11.27 0.36 -40.17
N ASP A 524 -10.69 0.92 -39.13
CA ASP A 524 -10.33 0.28 -37.87
C ASP A 524 -11.52 0.43 -36.90
N LEU A 525 -12.41 -0.57 -36.89
CA LEU A 525 -13.47 -0.67 -35.88
C LEU A 525 -12.86 -1.16 -34.57
N ARG A 526 -13.16 -0.49 -33.46
CA ARG A 526 -12.37 -0.67 -32.25
C ARG A 526 -13.10 -0.38 -30.94
N ASP A 527 -12.59 -1.02 -29.89
CA ASP A 527 -12.97 -0.83 -28.49
C ASP A 527 -14.49 -0.97 -28.24
N SER A 528 -15.13 -1.94 -28.91
CA SER A 528 -16.58 -2.07 -28.80
C SER A 528 -17.01 -2.58 -27.42
N LYS A 529 -18.07 -1.99 -26.86
CA LYS A 529 -18.68 -2.33 -25.57
C LYS A 529 -20.11 -2.77 -25.75
N LEU A 530 -20.52 -3.74 -24.94
CA LEU A 530 -21.85 -4.35 -24.95
C LEU A 530 -22.75 -3.71 -23.90
N SER A 531 -24.03 -3.56 -24.24
CA SER A 531 -25.10 -3.25 -23.29
C SER A 531 -26.43 -3.86 -23.77
N VAL A 532 -27.43 -3.89 -22.88
CA VAL A 532 -28.79 -4.32 -23.22
C VAL A 532 -29.69 -3.10 -23.17
N THR A 533 -30.44 -2.87 -24.24
CA THR A 533 -31.41 -1.76 -24.32
C THR A 533 -32.67 -2.09 -23.51
N PRO A 534 -33.47 -1.08 -23.11
CA PRO A 534 -34.73 -1.30 -22.40
C PRO A 534 -35.76 -2.14 -23.18
N ASP A 535 -35.66 -2.18 -24.51
CA ASP A 535 -36.48 -3.00 -25.40
C ASP A 535 -35.86 -4.39 -25.71
N ASP A 536 -34.96 -4.86 -24.84
CA ASP A 536 -34.36 -6.20 -24.86
C ASP A 536 -33.62 -6.55 -26.16
N ARG A 537 -32.75 -5.62 -26.61
CA ARG A 537 -31.80 -5.85 -27.70
C ARG A 537 -30.37 -5.73 -27.17
N LEU A 538 -29.46 -6.50 -27.77
CA LEU A 538 -28.04 -6.24 -27.63
C LEU A 538 -27.70 -4.94 -28.35
N MET A 539 -26.85 -4.14 -27.73
CA MET A 539 -26.30 -2.92 -28.30
C MET A 539 -24.78 -2.97 -28.22
N LEU A 540 -24.13 -2.71 -29.34
CA LEU A 540 -22.72 -2.38 -29.41
C LEU A 540 -22.56 -0.87 -29.53
N VAL A 541 -21.64 -0.32 -28.76
CA VAL A 541 -21.06 1.01 -28.98
C VAL A 541 -19.57 0.83 -29.28
N GLY A 542 -18.99 1.57 -30.21
CA GLY A 542 -17.56 1.47 -30.51
C GLY A 542 -17.02 2.67 -31.26
N GLY A 543 -15.70 2.71 -31.42
CA GLY A 543 -15.00 3.71 -32.23
C GLY A 543 -14.78 3.22 -33.67
N LEU A 544 -14.71 4.17 -34.60
CA LEU A 544 -14.27 3.97 -35.97
C LEU A 544 -13.12 4.94 -36.23
N ARG A 545 -12.01 4.41 -36.74
CA ARG A 545 -10.86 5.23 -37.16
C ARG A 545 -10.40 4.91 -38.58
N THR A 546 -9.95 5.94 -39.27
CA THR A 546 -9.31 5.84 -40.58
C THR A 546 -7.99 6.62 -40.56
N TRP A 547 -6.99 6.16 -41.33
CA TRP A 547 -5.60 6.61 -41.18
C TRP A 547 -4.95 7.04 -42.51
N PRO A 548 -4.30 8.22 -42.55
CA PRO A 548 -3.46 8.63 -43.68
C PRO A 548 -2.21 7.75 -43.83
N PRO A 549 -1.61 7.68 -45.03
CA PRO A 549 -2.06 8.32 -46.27
C PRO A 549 -3.17 7.54 -46.98
N ARG A 550 -3.43 6.29 -46.57
CA ARG A 550 -4.32 5.38 -47.30
C ARG A 550 -5.78 5.83 -47.27
N TYR A 551 -6.22 6.36 -46.13
CA TYR A 551 -7.57 6.90 -45.95
C TYR A 551 -7.49 8.29 -45.28
N PRO A 552 -8.43 9.22 -45.56
CA PRO A 552 -8.51 10.47 -44.82
C PRO A 552 -8.62 10.19 -43.32
N ARG A 553 -8.02 11.02 -42.47
CA ARG A 553 -8.14 10.85 -41.02
C ARG A 553 -9.59 11.10 -40.60
N SER A 554 -10.18 10.17 -39.86
CA SER A 554 -11.46 10.33 -39.17
C SER A 554 -11.43 9.57 -37.85
N LEU A 555 -12.13 10.11 -36.85
CA LEU A 555 -12.51 9.44 -35.62
C LEU A 555 -13.99 9.72 -35.40
N SER A 556 -14.78 8.67 -35.22
CA SER A 556 -16.19 8.80 -34.86
C SER A 556 -16.66 7.63 -34.01
N SER A 557 -17.74 7.83 -33.28
CA SER A 557 -18.38 6.78 -32.50
C SER A 557 -19.59 6.22 -33.25
N TRP A 558 -19.87 4.94 -33.06
CA TRP A 558 -20.99 4.27 -33.71
C TRP A 558 -21.74 3.35 -32.75
N VAL A 559 -23.00 3.07 -33.08
CA VAL A 559 -23.81 2.04 -32.42
C VAL A 559 -24.41 1.06 -33.42
N ALA A 560 -24.65 -0.17 -32.99
CA ALA A 560 -25.39 -1.19 -33.74
C ALA A 560 -26.20 -2.06 -32.78
N PHE A 561 -27.32 -2.60 -33.24
CA PHE A 561 -28.25 -3.36 -32.41
C PHE A 561 -28.49 -4.76 -32.97
N SER A 562 -28.80 -5.71 -32.09
CA SER A 562 -29.13 -7.09 -32.48
C SER A 562 -30.21 -7.70 -31.56
N ARG A 563 -31.06 -8.55 -32.14
CA ARG A 563 -32.09 -9.32 -31.43
C ARG A 563 -31.70 -10.77 -31.16
N ASP A 564 -30.53 -11.20 -31.63
CA ASP A 564 -30.05 -12.59 -31.53
C ASP A 564 -28.51 -12.72 -31.37
N GLY A 565 -27.77 -11.62 -31.52
CA GLY A 565 -26.31 -11.55 -31.50
C GLY A 565 -25.64 -11.92 -32.83
N ARG A 566 -26.39 -12.40 -33.84
CA ARG A 566 -25.90 -12.78 -35.16
C ARG A 566 -26.13 -11.69 -36.19
N GLU A 567 -27.37 -11.21 -36.28
CA GLU A 567 -27.76 -10.16 -37.21
C GLU A 567 -27.71 -8.81 -36.52
N TRP A 568 -26.95 -7.89 -37.10
CA TRP A 568 -26.75 -6.55 -36.58
C TRP A 568 -27.29 -5.50 -37.54
N THR A 569 -27.95 -4.48 -37.00
CA THR A 569 -28.38 -3.32 -37.79
C THR A 569 -27.17 -2.64 -38.43
N PRO A 570 -27.35 -1.88 -39.52
CA PRO A 570 -26.33 -0.96 -40.00
C PRO A 570 -25.83 -0.05 -38.86
N ARG A 571 -24.53 0.22 -38.86
CA ARG A 571 -23.88 1.10 -37.86
C ARG A 571 -24.43 2.52 -38.01
N GLN A 572 -24.73 3.15 -36.89
CA GLN A 572 -25.25 4.53 -36.85
C GLN A 572 -24.25 5.47 -36.21
N ARG A 573 -24.03 6.62 -36.87
CA ARG A 573 -23.33 7.82 -36.39
C ARG A 573 -23.80 8.21 -34.97
N VAL A 574 -22.95 8.26 -33.94
CA VAL A 574 -23.33 8.90 -32.66
C VAL A 574 -22.32 9.97 -32.27
N ILE A 575 -22.82 11.01 -31.57
CA ILE A 575 -22.07 12.19 -31.08
C ILE A 575 -21.22 12.90 -32.16
N GLY A 576 -20.38 13.86 -31.76
CA GLY A 576 -19.57 14.68 -32.66
C GLY A 576 -18.44 13.93 -33.37
N ASP A 577 -17.88 14.54 -34.42
CA ASP A 577 -16.61 14.11 -35.02
C ASP A 577 -15.44 14.31 -34.05
N ASP A 578 -14.40 13.48 -34.19
CA ASP A 578 -13.23 13.45 -33.32
C ASP A 578 -13.56 13.17 -31.84
N GLU A 579 -14.74 12.59 -31.58
CA GLU A 579 -15.20 12.16 -30.26
C GLU A 579 -15.35 10.64 -30.15
N TRP A 580 -14.95 10.11 -29.00
CA TRP A 580 -15.02 8.70 -28.67
C TRP A 580 -15.93 8.46 -27.47
N LEU A 581 -17.13 7.94 -27.73
CA LEU A 581 -18.08 7.45 -26.73
C LEU A 581 -17.61 6.10 -26.21
N TRP A 582 -17.11 6.07 -24.97
CA TRP A 582 -16.35 4.94 -24.47
C TRP A 582 -17.20 3.69 -24.16
N ARG A 583 -18.28 3.87 -23.40
CA ARG A 583 -19.13 2.79 -22.89
C ARG A 583 -20.51 3.35 -22.53
N ILE A 584 -21.55 2.54 -22.73
CA ILE A 584 -22.93 2.84 -22.31
C ILE A 584 -23.32 2.06 -21.06
N THR A 585 -24.03 2.73 -20.15
CA THR A 585 -24.75 2.14 -19.02
C THR A 585 -26.19 2.62 -19.05
N TRP A 586 -27.14 1.70 -19.07
CA TRP A 586 -28.56 2.02 -19.02
C TRP A 586 -29.03 2.13 -17.57
N HIS A 587 -29.80 3.17 -17.26
CA HIS A 587 -30.42 3.42 -15.97
C HIS A 587 -31.74 4.17 -16.18
N ASP A 588 -32.82 3.68 -15.57
CA ASP A 588 -34.17 4.27 -15.65
C ASP A 588 -34.60 4.63 -17.08
N GLY A 589 -34.38 3.70 -18.01
CA GLY A 589 -34.77 3.85 -19.42
C GLY A 589 -33.90 4.79 -20.25
N ALA A 590 -32.82 5.34 -19.68
CA ALA A 590 -31.87 6.19 -20.38
C ALA A 590 -30.47 5.57 -20.44
N ALA A 591 -29.80 5.73 -21.58
CA ALA A 591 -28.41 5.38 -21.79
C ALA A 591 -27.52 6.55 -21.35
N TYR A 592 -26.51 6.27 -20.54
CA TYR A 592 -25.48 7.22 -20.14
C TYR A 592 -24.11 6.74 -20.58
N GLY A 593 -23.29 7.65 -21.08
CA GLY A 593 -21.91 7.36 -21.48
C GLY A 593 -21.04 8.60 -21.44
N ILE A 594 -19.74 8.39 -21.26
CA ILE A 594 -18.75 9.47 -21.36
C ILE A 594 -18.11 9.43 -22.75
N GLY A 595 -18.15 10.57 -23.43
CA GLY A 595 -17.41 10.83 -24.66
C GLY A 595 -16.22 11.74 -24.39
N TYR A 596 -15.11 11.50 -25.06
CA TYR A 596 -13.92 12.36 -24.99
C TYR A 596 -13.32 12.58 -26.37
N GLY A 597 -12.64 13.72 -26.56
CA GLY A 597 -12.15 14.08 -27.87
C GLY A 597 -11.39 15.40 -27.90
N GLY A 598 -10.84 15.69 -29.08
CA GLY A 598 -10.07 16.89 -29.40
C GLY A 598 -9.51 16.79 -30.82
N THR A 599 -9.20 17.92 -31.44
CA THR A 599 -8.75 17.97 -32.84
C THR A 599 -7.38 17.29 -33.03
N ASP A 600 -6.50 17.38 -32.03
CA ASP A 600 -5.26 16.61 -31.96
C ASP A 600 -5.33 15.48 -30.91
N PRO A 601 -5.50 14.22 -31.32
CA PRO A 601 -5.59 13.07 -30.44
C PRO A 601 -4.26 12.76 -29.79
N ASN A 602 -3.15 13.41 -30.16
CA ASN A 602 -1.86 13.26 -29.51
C ASN A 602 -1.63 14.31 -28.41
N ASN A 603 -2.37 15.42 -28.42
CA ASN A 603 -2.21 16.51 -27.46
C ASN A 603 -3.42 16.62 -26.51
N LYS A 604 -3.46 15.77 -25.49
CA LYS A 604 -4.52 15.74 -24.46
C LYS A 604 -4.44 16.88 -23.44
N GLU A 605 -3.39 17.71 -23.51
CA GLU A 605 -3.24 18.93 -22.71
C GLU A 605 -3.75 20.17 -23.43
N SER A 606 -4.08 20.03 -24.72
CA SER A 606 -4.62 21.12 -25.51
C SER A 606 -5.93 21.66 -24.92
N SER A 607 -6.15 22.97 -25.08
CA SER A 607 -7.35 23.66 -24.62
C SER A 607 -8.65 23.16 -25.28
N ASP A 608 -8.54 22.50 -26.45
CA ASP A 608 -9.67 21.91 -27.15
C ASP A 608 -9.97 20.47 -26.73
N TRP A 609 -9.15 19.84 -25.87
CA TRP A 609 -9.44 18.50 -25.33
C TRP A 609 -10.61 18.57 -24.34
N PHE A 610 -11.54 17.62 -24.42
CA PHE A 610 -12.70 17.56 -23.52
C PHE A 610 -13.13 16.13 -23.18
N SER A 611 -13.86 16.03 -22.07
CA SER A 611 -14.68 14.88 -21.69
C SER A 611 -16.10 15.37 -21.36
N ARG A 612 -17.12 14.63 -21.74
CA ARG A 612 -18.54 14.99 -21.60
C ARG A 612 -19.37 13.77 -21.21
N LEU A 613 -20.28 13.96 -20.27
CA LEU A 613 -21.36 13.02 -19.99
C LEU A 613 -22.48 13.24 -20.99
N TYR A 614 -22.88 12.17 -21.67
CA TYR A 614 -23.99 12.13 -22.60
C TYR A 614 -25.15 11.29 -22.06
N LYS A 615 -26.38 11.64 -22.45
CA LYS A 615 -27.61 10.89 -22.18
C LYS A 615 -28.38 10.63 -23.46
N SER A 616 -28.99 9.46 -23.59
CA SER A 616 -29.89 9.11 -24.69
C SER A 616 -31.09 8.32 -24.17
N THR A 617 -32.21 8.35 -24.90
CA THR A 617 -33.39 7.50 -24.62
C THR A 617 -33.54 6.36 -25.62
N ASP A 618 -32.86 6.41 -26.77
CA ASP A 618 -32.97 5.44 -27.86
C ASP A 618 -31.62 4.76 -28.20
N GLY A 619 -30.52 5.23 -27.61
CA GLY A 619 -29.17 4.75 -27.83
C GLY A 619 -28.51 5.29 -29.11
N THR A 620 -29.18 6.16 -29.88
CA THR A 620 -28.75 6.72 -31.18
C THR A 620 -28.61 8.24 -31.17
N HIS A 621 -29.47 8.96 -30.43
CA HIS A 621 -29.41 10.41 -30.27
C HIS A 621 -28.99 10.75 -28.84
N TYR A 622 -27.89 11.49 -28.68
CA TYR A 622 -27.29 11.80 -27.39
C TYR A 622 -27.27 13.30 -27.12
N ASP A 623 -27.82 13.69 -25.97
CA ASP A 623 -27.75 15.04 -25.43
C ASP A 623 -26.59 15.15 -24.43
N GLU A 624 -25.87 16.26 -24.46
CA GLU A 624 -24.85 16.56 -23.45
C GLU A 624 -25.53 16.90 -22.11
N VAL A 625 -25.11 16.22 -21.05
CA VAL A 625 -25.59 16.47 -19.68
C VAL A 625 -24.63 17.36 -18.90
N ALA A 626 -23.33 17.05 -18.99
CA ALA A 626 -22.30 17.76 -18.24
C ALA A 626 -20.96 17.71 -18.97
N ARG A 627 -20.22 18.82 -18.94
CA ARG A 627 -18.85 18.90 -19.42
C ARG A 627 -17.88 18.66 -18.27
N LEU A 628 -17.04 17.64 -18.39
CA LEU A 628 -16.06 17.22 -17.40
C LEU A 628 -14.69 17.82 -17.78
N GLN A 629 -14.35 18.98 -17.22
CA GLN A 629 -13.14 19.73 -17.59
C GLN A 629 -12.25 20.13 -16.42
N SER A 630 -12.57 19.71 -15.20
CA SER A 630 -11.75 20.02 -14.01
C SER A 630 -10.36 19.39 -14.02
N PHE A 631 -10.10 18.46 -14.95
CA PHE A 631 -8.82 17.76 -15.07
C PHE A 631 -8.40 17.65 -16.53
N VAL A 632 -7.09 17.72 -16.76
CA VAL A 632 -6.50 17.56 -18.10
C VAL A 632 -6.47 16.09 -18.54
N GLY A 633 -6.60 15.86 -19.84
CA GLY A 633 -6.45 14.56 -20.48
C GLY A 633 -7.36 13.45 -19.97
N LEU A 634 -8.58 13.78 -19.54
CA LEU A 634 -9.65 12.83 -19.29
C LEU A 634 -9.96 12.03 -20.56
N THR A 635 -9.91 10.68 -20.48
CA THR A 635 -10.19 9.78 -21.61
C THR A 635 -11.25 8.72 -21.27
N GLU A 636 -10.86 7.46 -21.17
CA GLU A 636 -11.74 6.31 -20.98
C GLU A 636 -12.42 6.34 -19.61
N ALA A 637 -13.72 6.04 -19.53
CA ALA A 637 -14.45 6.09 -18.27
C ALA A 637 -15.62 5.12 -18.17
N THR A 638 -15.80 4.46 -17.03
CA THR A 638 -16.94 3.56 -16.80
C THR A 638 -17.87 4.13 -15.73
N LEU A 639 -19.17 4.18 -16.07
CA LEU A 639 -20.25 4.62 -15.20
C LEU A 639 -21.00 3.44 -14.59
N ARG A 640 -21.46 3.58 -13.34
CA ARG A 640 -22.43 2.69 -12.68
C ARG A 640 -23.36 3.52 -11.80
N PHE A 641 -24.49 2.93 -11.42
CA PHE A 641 -25.48 3.54 -10.55
C PHE A 641 -25.69 2.68 -9.31
N ASP A 642 -25.98 3.30 -8.17
CA ASP A 642 -26.55 2.62 -7.01
C ASP A 642 -28.09 2.58 -7.08
N GLY A 643 -28.71 1.95 -6.07
CA GLY A 643 -30.16 1.86 -5.97
C GLY A 643 -30.90 3.18 -5.72
N ASN A 644 -30.18 4.26 -5.39
CA ASN A 644 -30.73 5.60 -5.19
C ASN A 644 -30.54 6.50 -6.43
N GLY A 645 -30.01 5.94 -7.52
CA GLY A 645 -29.71 6.67 -8.74
C GLY A 645 -28.47 7.57 -8.65
N ARG A 646 -27.62 7.42 -7.61
CA ARG A 646 -26.31 8.10 -7.56
C ARG A 646 -25.39 7.44 -8.58
N MET A 647 -24.75 8.26 -9.40
CA MET A 647 -23.80 7.84 -10.43
C MET A 647 -22.37 7.78 -9.87
N TYR A 648 -21.66 6.72 -10.23
CA TYR A 648 -20.28 6.43 -9.88
C TYR A 648 -19.45 6.32 -11.15
N CYS A 649 -18.24 6.89 -11.16
CA CYS A 649 -17.37 6.92 -12.34
C CYS A 649 -15.92 6.58 -11.97
N ILE A 650 -15.30 5.69 -12.74
CA ILE A 650 -13.83 5.60 -12.79
C ILE A 650 -13.38 6.20 -14.11
N HIS A 651 -12.50 7.19 -14.05
CA HIS A 651 -12.05 7.95 -15.20
C HIS A 651 -10.53 7.85 -15.35
N ARG A 652 -10.08 7.38 -16.52
CA ARG A 652 -8.66 7.38 -16.92
C ARG A 652 -8.20 8.78 -17.29
N ARG A 653 -6.91 9.05 -17.05
CA ARG A 653 -6.19 10.22 -17.55
C ARG A 653 -4.93 9.82 -18.31
N ASP A 654 -4.71 10.47 -19.45
CA ASP A 654 -3.51 10.32 -20.29
C ASP A 654 -2.62 11.58 -20.31
N ALA A 655 -2.95 12.60 -19.51
CA ALA A 655 -2.13 13.80 -19.33
C ALA A 655 -2.07 14.24 -17.86
N GLY A 656 -1.24 15.24 -17.56
CA GLY A 656 -0.98 15.69 -16.20
C GLY A 656 -0.37 14.59 -15.33
N THR A 657 -1.03 14.21 -14.23
CA THR A 657 -0.52 13.15 -13.34
C THR A 657 -0.67 11.75 -13.91
N THR A 658 -1.54 11.55 -14.93
CA THR A 658 -1.92 10.25 -15.53
C THR A 658 -2.58 9.25 -14.56
N THR A 659 -2.92 9.66 -13.34
CA THR A 659 -3.58 8.80 -12.35
C THR A 659 -5.09 8.78 -12.58
N ALA A 660 -5.75 7.67 -12.29
CA ALA A 660 -7.19 7.52 -12.41
C ALA A 660 -7.92 8.37 -11.37
N LEU A 661 -9.11 8.82 -11.74
CA LEU A 661 -10.04 9.54 -10.85
C LEU A 661 -11.22 8.63 -10.51
N VAL A 662 -11.70 8.74 -9.28
CA VAL A 662 -13.01 8.23 -8.88
C VAL A 662 -13.95 9.40 -8.66
N GLY A 663 -15.16 9.30 -9.20
CA GLY A 663 -16.14 10.37 -9.20
C GLY A 663 -17.51 9.90 -8.75
N THR A 664 -18.25 10.78 -8.08
CA THR A 664 -19.67 10.56 -7.77
C THR A 664 -20.52 11.77 -8.10
N SER A 665 -21.76 11.53 -8.49
CA SER A 665 -22.73 12.58 -8.81
C SER A 665 -24.17 12.11 -8.56
N GLY A 666 -24.99 12.95 -7.94
CA GLY A 666 -26.44 12.73 -7.86
C GLY A 666 -27.16 13.30 -9.09
N PRO A 667 -28.43 12.91 -9.36
CA PRO A 667 -29.25 13.57 -10.38
C PRO A 667 -29.29 15.10 -10.15
N PRO A 668 -29.31 15.95 -11.20
CA PRO A 668 -29.35 15.61 -12.63
C PRO A 668 -27.97 15.36 -13.27
N TYR A 669 -26.96 14.99 -12.47
CA TYR A 669 -25.61 14.60 -12.90
C TYR A 669 -24.72 15.71 -13.46
N THR A 670 -25.04 16.97 -13.11
CA THR A 670 -24.31 18.16 -13.56
C THR A 670 -23.17 18.57 -12.63
N GLN A 671 -23.18 18.09 -11.38
CA GLN A 671 -22.16 18.40 -10.37
C GLN A 671 -21.49 17.12 -9.89
N TRP A 672 -20.16 17.11 -9.95
CA TRP A 672 -19.36 15.93 -9.64
C TRP A 672 -18.39 16.21 -8.50
N THR A 673 -18.28 15.23 -7.60
CA THR A 673 -17.18 15.16 -6.63
C THR A 673 -16.14 14.19 -7.15
N TRP A 674 -14.92 14.66 -7.36
CA TRP A 674 -13.80 13.87 -7.90
C TRP A 674 -12.69 13.70 -6.86
N ARG A 675 -12.06 12.53 -6.86
CA ARG A 675 -10.86 12.23 -6.08
C ARG A 675 -9.81 11.56 -6.95
N ASP A 676 -8.57 12.01 -6.83
CA ASP A 676 -7.40 11.39 -7.46
C ASP A 676 -6.98 10.16 -6.67
N THR A 677 -6.85 9.03 -7.35
CA THR A 677 -6.47 7.77 -6.69
C THR A 677 -4.96 7.65 -6.44
N GLY A 678 -4.14 8.46 -7.12
CA GLY A 678 -2.69 8.38 -7.07
C GLY A 678 -2.08 7.26 -7.93
N PHE A 679 -2.90 6.41 -8.57
CA PHE A 679 -2.45 5.31 -9.43
C PHE A 679 -3.07 5.36 -10.82
N HIS A 680 -2.36 4.86 -11.82
CA HIS A 680 -2.90 4.72 -13.16
C HIS A 680 -3.73 3.44 -13.29
N LEU A 681 -4.90 3.54 -13.94
CA LEU A 681 -5.70 2.40 -14.36
C LEU A 681 -6.19 2.62 -15.80
N GLY A 682 -5.70 1.82 -16.73
CA GLY A 682 -6.10 1.87 -18.14
C GLY A 682 -7.31 0.98 -18.45
N GLY A 683 -8.16 1.36 -19.40
CA GLY A 683 -9.32 0.59 -19.83
C GLY A 683 -10.28 0.23 -18.68
N PRO A 684 -10.68 1.18 -17.82
CA PRO A 684 -11.38 0.85 -16.58
C PRO A 684 -12.73 0.18 -16.84
N ALA A 685 -13.03 -0.88 -16.09
CA ALA A 685 -14.36 -1.44 -15.88
C ALA A 685 -14.72 -1.39 -14.39
N LEU A 686 -16.01 -1.30 -14.07
CA LEU A 686 -16.52 -1.12 -12.71
C LEU A 686 -17.72 -2.04 -12.49
N ILE A 687 -17.81 -2.65 -11.31
CA ILE A 687 -18.96 -3.45 -10.88
C ILE A 687 -19.16 -3.34 -9.38
N PHE A 688 -20.43 -3.40 -8.94
CA PHE A 688 -20.78 -3.55 -7.53
C PHE A 688 -21.09 -5.02 -7.27
N HIS A 689 -20.40 -5.64 -6.32
CA HIS A 689 -20.57 -7.06 -5.99
C HIS A 689 -20.30 -7.30 -4.50
N LYS A 690 -21.13 -8.10 -3.85
CA LYS A 690 -21.05 -8.42 -2.41
C LYS A 690 -20.88 -7.18 -1.50
N GLY A 691 -21.63 -6.12 -1.81
CA GLY A 691 -21.64 -4.90 -1.00
C GLY A 691 -20.44 -3.96 -1.22
N GLN A 692 -19.58 -4.25 -2.19
CA GLN A 692 -18.35 -3.50 -2.44
C GLN A 692 -18.20 -3.13 -3.92
N TRP A 693 -17.44 -2.06 -4.17
CA TRP A 693 -17.08 -1.64 -5.52
C TRP A 693 -15.77 -2.28 -5.95
N TRP A 694 -15.78 -2.84 -7.16
CA TRP A 694 -14.62 -3.47 -7.78
C TRP A 694 -14.34 -2.85 -9.13
N ALA A 695 -13.08 -2.47 -9.35
CA ALA A 695 -12.58 -2.02 -10.64
C ALA A 695 -11.69 -3.08 -11.26
N ALA A 696 -11.72 -3.17 -12.59
CA ALA A 696 -10.73 -3.92 -13.32
C ALA A 696 -10.11 -3.06 -14.43
N GLY A 697 -8.85 -3.30 -14.73
CA GLY A 697 -8.14 -2.51 -15.72
C GLY A 697 -6.65 -2.83 -15.78
N ARG A 698 -5.93 -2.04 -16.57
CA ARG A 698 -4.48 -2.16 -16.76
C ARG A 698 -3.81 -1.41 -15.64
N TRP A 699 -3.21 -2.16 -14.72
CA TRP A 699 -2.36 -1.63 -13.67
C TRP A 699 -0.95 -1.38 -14.21
N VAL A 700 -0.40 -0.21 -13.92
CA VAL A 700 0.92 0.23 -14.44
C VAL A 700 1.81 0.69 -13.28
N VAL A 701 2.03 -0.21 -12.33
CA VAL A 701 3.14 -0.12 -11.34
C VAL A 701 3.94 -1.41 -11.50
N GLY A 702 5.25 -1.28 -11.75
CA GLY A 702 6.07 -2.38 -12.26
C GLY A 702 5.67 -2.76 -13.69
N ALA A 703 5.56 -4.07 -13.96
CA ALA A 703 5.11 -4.56 -15.26
C ALA A 703 3.59 -4.39 -15.42
N ALA A 704 3.15 -4.01 -16.63
CA ALA A 704 1.74 -3.86 -16.93
C ALA A 704 0.99 -5.19 -16.75
N ARG A 705 -0.09 -5.19 -15.96
CA ARG A 705 -0.92 -6.37 -15.67
C ARG A 705 -2.40 -6.02 -15.63
N THR A 706 -3.24 -7.01 -15.87
CA THR A 706 -4.68 -6.94 -15.62
C THR A 706 -4.94 -7.24 -14.16
N VAL A 707 -5.74 -6.40 -13.50
CA VAL A 707 -6.06 -6.55 -12.07
C VAL A 707 -7.55 -6.47 -11.81
N LEU A 708 -7.99 -7.07 -10.71
CA LEU A 708 -9.19 -6.68 -9.98
C LEU A 708 -8.75 -5.88 -8.75
N ALA A 709 -9.34 -4.70 -8.56
CA ALA A 709 -9.02 -3.76 -7.50
C ALA A 709 -10.27 -3.42 -6.69
N HIS A 710 -10.12 -3.35 -5.37
CA HIS A 710 -11.13 -2.75 -4.50
C HIS A 710 -11.16 -1.23 -4.71
N VAL A 711 -12.35 -0.64 -4.70
CA VAL A 711 -12.53 0.81 -4.84
C VAL A 711 -13.32 1.36 -3.66
N ASP A 712 -12.81 2.43 -3.08
CA ASP A 712 -13.54 3.25 -2.11
C ASP A 712 -13.71 4.65 -2.70
N PHE A 713 -14.93 4.99 -3.12
CA PHE A 713 -15.25 6.28 -3.71
C PHE A 713 -15.21 7.43 -2.71
N GLU A 714 -15.50 7.15 -1.44
CA GLU A 714 -15.52 8.18 -0.40
C GLU A 714 -14.09 8.49 0.07
N ALA A 715 -13.26 7.46 0.21
CA ALA A 715 -11.83 7.60 0.54
C ALA A 715 -10.96 7.99 -0.67
N GLY A 716 -11.42 7.73 -1.89
CA GLY A 716 -10.70 8.02 -3.12
C GLY A 716 -9.62 6.98 -3.46
N THR A 717 -9.77 5.72 -3.04
CA THR A 717 -8.73 4.69 -3.21
C THR A 717 -9.06 3.68 -4.30
N ILE A 718 -8.02 3.19 -4.96
CA ILE A 718 -8.07 2.01 -5.83
C ILE A 718 -6.91 1.07 -5.49
N GLU A 719 -7.22 -0.13 -5.02
CA GLU A 719 -6.21 -1.06 -4.54
C GLU A 719 -6.32 -2.42 -5.24
N PRO A 720 -5.33 -2.81 -6.05
CA PRO A 720 -5.29 -4.15 -6.63
C PRO A 720 -5.23 -5.22 -5.55
N VAL A 721 -6.22 -6.11 -5.54
CA VAL A 721 -6.31 -7.25 -4.62
C VAL A 721 -6.11 -8.58 -5.32
N LEU A 722 -6.25 -8.63 -6.65
CA LEU A 722 -6.00 -9.81 -7.47
C LEU A 722 -5.32 -9.42 -8.79
N TYR A 723 -4.23 -10.10 -9.12
CA TYR A 723 -3.52 -9.96 -10.39
C TYR A 723 -3.82 -11.16 -11.28
N LEU A 724 -4.27 -10.92 -12.51
CA LEU A 724 -4.59 -11.99 -13.45
C LEU A 724 -3.34 -12.37 -14.28
N PRO A 725 -3.21 -13.63 -14.72
CA PRO A 725 -2.18 -14.07 -15.67
C PRO A 725 -2.21 -13.19 -16.93
N SER A 726 -1.28 -12.24 -17.01
CA SER A 726 -1.24 -11.23 -18.06
C SER A 726 0.10 -10.50 -18.10
N GLY A 727 0.41 -9.92 -19.25
CA GLY A 727 1.61 -9.13 -19.50
C GLY A 727 1.61 -8.54 -20.91
N GLY A 728 2.56 -7.63 -21.15
CA GLY A 728 2.72 -6.93 -22.42
C GLY A 728 1.51 -6.05 -22.75
N ASP A 729 0.99 -6.19 -23.96
CA ASP A 729 -0.26 -5.54 -24.36
C ASP A 729 -1.44 -6.35 -23.81
N CYS A 730 -2.15 -5.80 -22.81
CA CYS A 730 -3.17 -6.54 -22.06
C CYS A 730 -4.31 -5.68 -21.46
N SER A 731 -5.26 -6.35 -20.80
CA SER A 731 -6.36 -5.81 -20.00
C SER A 731 -7.65 -5.47 -20.75
N TYR A 732 -8.15 -4.24 -20.62
CA TYR A 732 -9.44 -3.72 -21.12
C TYR A 732 -10.58 -4.69 -20.83
N PRO A 733 -10.87 -4.95 -19.55
CA PRO A 733 -11.75 -6.03 -19.17
C PRO A 733 -13.25 -5.72 -19.36
N GLY A 734 -14.02 -6.78 -19.55
CA GLY A 734 -15.47 -6.79 -19.32
C GLY A 734 -15.79 -7.50 -18.01
N LEU A 735 -16.78 -7.03 -17.26
CA LEU A 735 -17.14 -7.58 -15.94
C LEU A 735 -18.62 -7.95 -15.88
N VAL A 736 -18.90 -9.13 -15.35
CA VAL A 736 -20.25 -9.61 -15.03
C VAL A 736 -20.22 -10.28 -13.67
N ALA A 737 -21.19 -9.97 -12.80
CA ALA A 737 -21.45 -10.75 -11.60
C ALA A 737 -22.47 -11.84 -11.96
N ASP A 738 -22.15 -13.10 -11.64
CA ASP A 738 -23.01 -14.25 -11.90
C ASP A 738 -22.97 -15.19 -10.68
N GLY A 739 -24.07 -15.21 -9.93
CA GLY A 739 -24.12 -15.83 -8.61
C GLY A 739 -23.13 -15.17 -7.63
N ASP A 740 -22.28 -15.97 -7.02
CA ASP A 740 -21.26 -15.52 -6.06
C ASP A 740 -19.96 -15.04 -6.72
N ASP A 741 -19.80 -15.28 -8.02
CA ASP A 741 -18.56 -15.09 -8.75
C ASP A 741 -18.60 -13.81 -9.62
N ILE A 742 -17.43 -13.21 -9.83
CA ILE A 742 -17.20 -12.25 -10.91
C ILE A 742 -16.55 -12.97 -12.09
N TRP A 743 -17.13 -12.81 -13.27
CA TRP A 743 -16.53 -13.22 -14.53
C TRP A 743 -15.91 -12.02 -15.22
N MET A 744 -14.67 -12.20 -15.69
CA MET A 744 -13.89 -11.14 -16.33
C MET A 744 -13.36 -11.61 -17.67
N SER A 745 -13.77 -10.96 -18.77
CA SER A 745 -13.01 -11.07 -20.02
C SER A 745 -11.83 -10.10 -19.98
N TYR A 746 -10.69 -10.47 -20.56
CA TYR A 746 -9.55 -9.56 -20.76
C TYR A 746 -8.70 -10.05 -21.93
N TYR A 747 -7.83 -9.20 -22.48
CA TYR A 747 -6.84 -9.64 -23.47
C TYR A 747 -5.42 -9.62 -22.90
N SER A 748 -4.50 -10.40 -23.48
CA SER A 748 -3.07 -10.30 -23.13
C SER A 748 -2.14 -10.94 -24.16
N SER A 749 -0.94 -10.37 -24.32
CA SER A 749 0.15 -10.90 -25.16
C SER A 749 1.21 -11.73 -24.41
N HIS A 750 0.93 -12.21 -23.20
CA HIS A 750 1.93 -12.96 -22.42
C HIS A 750 2.31 -14.32 -23.03
N GLU A 751 1.47 -14.87 -23.92
CA GLU A 751 1.70 -16.15 -24.63
C GLU A 751 2.13 -15.96 -26.10
N LYS A 752 2.79 -14.84 -26.44
CA LYS A 752 3.24 -14.37 -27.78
C LYS A 752 2.31 -13.34 -28.42
N ASN A 753 1.21 -13.78 -29.03
CA ASN A 753 0.22 -12.88 -29.64
C ASN A 753 -0.84 -12.50 -28.62
N THR A 754 -1.48 -11.34 -28.80
CA THR A 754 -2.62 -10.98 -27.95
C THR A 754 -3.77 -11.95 -28.20
N ALA A 755 -4.25 -12.58 -27.14
CA ALA A 755 -5.42 -13.46 -27.13
C ALA A 755 -6.46 -12.96 -26.11
N ILE A 756 -7.69 -13.47 -26.23
CA ILE A 756 -8.79 -13.16 -25.30
C ILE A 756 -8.92 -14.28 -24.29
N TYR A 757 -9.03 -13.89 -23.02
CA TYR A 757 -9.15 -14.78 -21.88
C TYR A 757 -10.43 -14.47 -21.12
N LEU A 758 -10.97 -15.48 -20.45
CA LEU A 758 -12.07 -15.40 -19.51
C LEU A 758 -11.59 -15.92 -18.17
N ALA A 759 -11.70 -15.10 -17.13
CA ALA A 759 -11.42 -15.45 -15.75
C ALA A 759 -12.70 -15.58 -14.94
N LYS A 760 -12.72 -16.56 -14.04
CA LYS A 760 -13.75 -16.72 -13.01
C LYS A 760 -13.14 -16.43 -11.65
N ILE A 761 -13.75 -15.53 -10.89
CA ILE A 761 -13.21 -15.00 -9.63
C ILE A 761 -14.24 -15.24 -8.54
N THR A 762 -13.87 -16.05 -7.54
CA THR A 762 -14.70 -16.35 -6.36
C THR A 762 -14.32 -15.45 -5.19
N PHE A 763 -15.19 -15.37 -4.19
CA PHE A 763 -14.96 -14.61 -2.95
C PHE A 763 -15.04 -15.56 -1.77
N GLU A 764 -13.89 -15.91 -1.21
CA GLU A 764 -13.70 -16.92 -0.14
C GLU A 764 -12.87 -16.39 1.02
#